data_AF-A0A523LNQ5-F1
#
_entry.id   AF-A0A523LNQ5-F1
#
_cell.length_a   1.000
_cell.length_b   1.000
_cell.length_c   1.000
_cell.angle_alpha   90.00
_cell.angle_beta   90.00
_cell.angle_gamma   90.00
#
_symmetry.space_group_name_H-M   'P 1'
#
loop_
_entity.id
_entity.type
_entity.pdbx_description
1 polymer ?
#
loop_
_entity_poly.entity_id
_entity_poly.type
_entity_poly.pdbx_seq_one_letter_code
_entity_poly.pdbx_strand_id
1 'polypeptide(L)'
;MRRFQKLFLTILLFAPLWAVADDPHLQWMGGYTGSVVCGKCHAEEFSAWRGSHHDLAMRMATGETVLGDFDDTRFEYAGITSRFFRRGDNFVVETDGPDGELTEYDIAYTFGFDPLQQYLIGFPGGRLQTLGIAWDSRPAEQGGQRWFHLYPDESVDHTDILHWTRRSQNWNYQCAACHSTGLRKNYDPATKSYATTYTEIDVGCEACHGPGQAHAESGGTTAFDINFTASNAGEWVLEDGAAVAARTQALPERLELNVCAPCHSRRSQIAEQSPGPELLDAHRPAPLRNGLYHADGQILDEVYVWGSFVQSRMYQAGVTCSDCHEPHSLRVRADGNALCANCHAPDRYDTASHHHHGGESAGTQCVECHMPESTYMVVDPRRDHSLRIPRPDLSVKLGTPNACNKCHVDQDAQWADEAVRRWVGATNTHYAETIAAGRSMDPRSLGALSALAVDAAQPAIVRATALELLRNMPTEESLRAAVANLGDKDPIVRLTAVDIISLLPAERRGEFVFPLLDDPVLAVRMEAARVLAPVSADVLGPEQTLKRDQGLKEYMDAQKLNADTPEALANMGNLSASRRLFADAERYYLAALDIEPMWIPARVNLADLYRVMQQDHNGENVLREGLDRVPGDPVLTESLAMNLVRQGQNDEAVDLLRGLAAAYPDQVRASYLHAVALNSTGRATEALGVLETALIRFPDNPDLLVAIITISRDVGLNAQALRYAQEYARQNPGDPNARQLLQELEGK
;
A
#
# COMPACT_ATOMS: atom_id res chain seq x y z
N MET A 1 -49.73 -41.84 -50.99
CA MET A 1 -48.65 -42.43 -50.17
C MET A 1 -47.62 -41.33 -49.86
N ARG A 2 -47.73 -40.69 -48.70
CA ARG A 2 -46.74 -39.75 -48.13
C ARG A 2 -46.25 -40.36 -46.82
N ARG A 3 -44.94 -40.49 -46.62
CA ARG A 3 -44.33 -40.87 -45.34
C ARG A 3 -43.75 -39.62 -44.68
N PHE A 4 -44.22 -39.37 -43.46
CA PHE A 4 -43.74 -38.35 -42.54
C PHE A 4 -42.46 -38.83 -41.82
N GLN A 5 -41.42 -38.01 -41.81
CA GLN A 5 -40.29 -38.11 -40.87
C GLN A 5 -40.58 -37.13 -39.71
N LYS A 6 -40.64 -37.67 -38.48
CA LYS A 6 -40.74 -36.88 -37.25
C LYS A 6 -39.34 -36.49 -36.79
N LEU A 7 -39.10 -35.20 -36.66
CA LEU A 7 -37.96 -34.60 -35.96
C LEU A 7 -38.26 -34.64 -34.46
N PHE A 8 -37.40 -35.28 -33.66
CA PHE A 8 -37.45 -35.19 -32.19
C PHE A 8 -36.62 -33.98 -31.77
N LEU A 9 -37.29 -32.97 -31.23
CA LEU A 9 -36.70 -31.80 -30.58
C LEU A 9 -36.55 -32.14 -29.10
N THR A 10 -35.33 -32.42 -28.64
CA THR A 10 -35.06 -32.61 -27.20
C THR A 10 -34.80 -31.23 -26.59
N ILE A 11 -35.83 -30.66 -25.95
CA ILE A 11 -35.72 -29.47 -25.12
C ILE A 11 -35.04 -29.92 -23.81
N LEU A 12 -33.78 -29.55 -23.62
CA LEU A 12 -33.12 -29.58 -22.32
C LEU A 12 -33.72 -28.47 -21.46
N LEU A 13 -34.52 -28.87 -20.48
CA LEU A 13 -35.08 -28.01 -19.44
C LEU A 13 -33.93 -27.40 -18.62
N PHE A 14 -33.66 -26.12 -18.83
CA PHE A 14 -32.98 -25.28 -17.85
C PHE A 14 -33.89 -25.19 -16.61
N ALA A 15 -33.40 -25.65 -15.46
CA ALA A 15 -33.98 -25.33 -14.15
C ALA A 15 -33.84 -23.81 -13.90
N PRO A 16 -34.71 -23.18 -13.10
CA PRO A 16 -34.88 -21.73 -13.11
C PRO A 16 -33.70 -21.01 -12.43
N LEU A 17 -32.94 -20.29 -13.26
CA LEU A 17 -31.97 -19.22 -12.95
C LEU A 17 -32.65 -17.94 -12.38
N TRP A 18 -33.66 -18.06 -11.52
CA TRP A 18 -34.59 -16.94 -11.24
C TRP A 18 -34.17 -16.01 -10.10
N ALA A 19 -32.95 -16.11 -9.57
CA ALA A 19 -32.40 -15.15 -8.61
C ALA A 19 -31.13 -14.43 -9.12
N VAL A 20 -30.65 -14.76 -10.32
CA VAL A 20 -29.41 -14.20 -10.90
C VAL A 20 -29.72 -13.25 -12.07
N ALA A 21 -30.97 -13.17 -12.51
CA ALA A 21 -31.37 -12.42 -13.70
C ALA A 21 -31.46 -10.88 -13.52
N ASP A 22 -31.30 -10.37 -12.30
CA ASP A 22 -31.56 -8.97 -11.96
C ASP A 22 -30.31 -8.13 -11.63
N ASP A 23 -29.10 -8.71 -11.69
CA ASP A 23 -27.85 -7.95 -11.50
C ASP A 23 -27.41 -7.27 -12.82
N PRO A 24 -27.46 -5.93 -12.93
CA PRO A 24 -27.13 -5.22 -14.16
C PRO A 24 -25.62 -5.22 -14.49
N HIS A 25 -24.76 -5.59 -13.54
CA HIS A 25 -23.31 -5.65 -13.71
C HIS A 25 -22.81 -7.05 -14.13
N LEU A 26 -23.67 -8.06 -14.05
CA LEU A 26 -23.33 -9.42 -14.44
C LEU A 26 -23.16 -9.53 -15.96
N GLN A 27 -21.95 -9.84 -16.42
CA GLN A 27 -21.68 -10.11 -17.82
C GLN A 27 -20.72 -11.27 -17.97
N TRP A 28 -21.12 -12.26 -18.77
CA TRP A 28 -20.27 -13.41 -19.04
C TRP A 28 -19.06 -13.00 -19.87
N MET A 29 -17.89 -13.07 -19.27
CA MET A 29 -16.65 -12.80 -19.98
C MET A 29 -16.19 -14.00 -20.79
N GLY A 30 -15.68 -13.75 -22.00
CA GLY A 30 -15.08 -14.81 -22.81
C GLY A 30 -13.95 -15.51 -22.04
N GLY A 31 -13.97 -16.84 -22.04
CA GLY A 31 -13.01 -17.67 -21.31
C GLY A 31 -13.49 -18.12 -19.92
N TYR A 32 -14.49 -17.49 -19.33
CA TYR A 32 -15.01 -17.82 -18.00
C TYR A 32 -16.28 -18.68 -18.07
N THR A 33 -16.55 -19.46 -17.02
CA THR A 33 -17.71 -20.37 -16.94
C THR A 33 -18.45 -20.35 -15.59
N GLY A 34 -17.93 -19.62 -14.61
CA GLY A 34 -18.51 -19.49 -13.28
C GLY A 34 -18.41 -20.77 -12.43
N SER A 35 -18.38 -20.60 -11.12
CA SER A 35 -18.14 -21.66 -10.13
C SER A 35 -19.19 -22.78 -10.16
N VAL A 36 -20.43 -22.47 -10.54
CA VAL A 36 -21.52 -23.46 -10.66
C VAL A 36 -21.22 -24.53 -11.71
N VAL A 37 -20.49 -24.20 -12.79
CA VAL A 37 -20.10 -25.18 -13.79
C VAL A 37 -19.02 -26.11 -13.24
N CYS A 38 -18.07 -25.57 -12.47
CA CYS A 38 -17.01 -26.34 -11.80
C CYS A 38 -17.59 -27.40 -10.86
N GLY A 39 -18.61 -27.05 -10.07
CA GLY A 39 -19.26 -27.95 -9.10
C GLY A 39 -19.94 -29.19 -9.71
N LYS A 40 -20.13 -29.26 -11.04
CA LYS A 40 -20.64 -30.46 -11.71
C LYS A 40 -19.62 -31.61 -11.74
N CYS A 41 -18.33 -31.29 -11.71
CA CYS A 41 -17.22 -32.25 -11.69
C CYS A 41 -16.46 -32.23 -10.36
N HIS A 42 -16.35 -31.07 -9.72
CA HIS A 42 -15.61 -30.82 -8.46
C HIS A 42 -16.58 -30.58 -7.29
N ALA A 43 -17.40 -31.60 -6.98
CA ALA A 43 -18.49 -31.46 -6.03
C ALA A 43 -18.02 -31.23 -4.58
N GLU A 44 -16.86 -31.80 -4.21
CA GLU A 44 -16.29 -31.66 -2.86
C GLU A 44 -15.77 -30.24 -2.65
N GLU A 45 -14.92 -29.76 -3.55
CA GLU A 45 -14.35 -28.41 -3.52
C GLU A 45 -15.43 -27.34 -3.60
N PHE A 46 -16.43 -27.53 -4.49
CA PHE A 46 -17.56 -26.61 -4.59
C PHE A 46 -18.40 -26.58 -3.31
N SER A 47 -18.60 -27.73 -2.67
CA SER A 47 -19.31 -27.79 -1.38
C SER A 47 -18.53 -27.15 -0.25
N ALA A 48 -17.20 -27.20 -0.28
CA ALA A 48 -16.33 -26.54 0.69
C ALA A 48 -16.30 -25.02 0.49
N TRP A 49 -16.25 -24.57 -0.77
CA TRP A 49 -16.27 -23.16 -1.15
C TRP A 49 -17.60 -22.48 -0.81
N ARG A 50 -18.72 -23.14 -1.08
CA ARG A 50 -20.05 -22.58 -0.83
C ARG A 50 -20.27 -22.30 0.66
N GLY A 51 -20.58 -21.06 1.00
CA GLY A 51 -20.72 -20.56 2.36
C GLY A 51 -19.41 -20.16 3.04
N SER A 52 -18.28 -20.23 2.33
CA SER A 52 -17.02 -19.63 2.79
C SER A 52 -17.08 -18.10 2.73
N HIS A 53 -16.16 -17.41 3.40
CA HIS A 53 -16.07 -15.95 3.31
C HIS A 53 -15.71 -15.46 1.90
N HIS A 54 -15.17 -16.32 1.02
CA HIS A 54 -14.92 -16.00 -0.39
C HIS A 54 -16.22 -15.98 -1.20
N ASP A 55 -17.10 -16.98 -1.03
CA ASP A 55 -18.44 -17.02 -1.63
C ASP A 55 -19.35 -15.91 -1.07
N LEU A 56 -19.21 -15.62 0.23
CA LEU A 56 -20.02 -14.61 0.91
C LEU A 56 -19.43 -13.20 0.87
N ALA A 57 -18.32 -13.00 0.15
CA ALA A 57 -17.57 -11.75 0.14
C ALA A 57 -18.41 -10.56 -0.32
N MET A 58 -19.33 -10.79 -1.26
CA MET A 58 -20.31 -9.81 -1.72
C MET A 58 -21.50 -10.52 -2.36
N ARG A 59 -22.73 -10.05 -2.09
CA ARG A 59 -23.97 -10.65 -2.62
C ARG A 59 -25.02 -9.57 -2.88
N MET A 60 -25.97 -9.85 -3.76
CA MET A 60 -27.19 -9.02 -3.91
C MET A 60 -27.88 -8.88 -2.55
N ALA A 61 -28.40 -7.69 -2.24
CA ALA A 61 -29.18 -7.46 -1.03
C ALA A 61 -30.57 -8.09 -1.14
N THR A 62 -30.83 -9.10 -0.33
CA THR A 62 -32.07 -9.88 -0.31
C THR A 62 -32.43 -10.26 1.12
N GLY A 63 -33.64 -10.78 1.33
CA GLY A 63 -34.07 -11.29 2.63
C GLY A 63 -33.19 -12.41 3.21
N GLU A 64 -32.39 -13.08 2.39
CA GLU A 64 -31.49 -14.17 2.80
C GLU A 64 -30.05 -13.69 3.06
N THR A 65 -29.65 -12.54 2.51
CA THR A 65 -28.24 -12.10 2.50
C THR A 65 -27.96 -10.94 3.45
N VAL A 66 -28.97 -10.10 3.71
CA VAL A 66 -28.85 -8.98 4.64
C VAL A 66 -28.92 -9.49 6.08
N LEU A 67 -27.84 -9.25 6.83
CA LEU A 67 -27.73 -9.61 8.25
C LEU A 67 -28.16 -8.47 9.18
N GLY A 68 -28.11 -7.23 8.71
CA GLY A 68 -28.41 -6.05 9.52
C GLY A 68 -29.89 -5.84 9.82
N ASP A 69 -30.14 -5.06 10.87
CA ASP A 69 -31.49 -4.75 11.33
C ASP A 69 -32.08 -3.57 10.55
N PHE A 70 -32.97 -3.88 9.59
CA PHE A 70 -33.76 -2.93 8.81
C PHE A 70 -35.24 -2.87 9.26
N ASP A 71 -35.52 -3.07 10.56
CA ASP A 71 -36.86 -2.92 11.15
C ASP A 71 -37.12 -1.48 11.65
N ASP A 72 -36.94 -0.50 10.77
CA ASP A 72 -37.07 0.95 11.05
C ASP A 72 -36.11 1.44 12.16
N THR A 73 -34.90 0.87 12.20
CA THR A 73 -33.87 1.23 13.16
C THR A 73 -33.22 2.56 12.83
N ARG A 74 -32.72 3.24 13.88
CA ARG A 74 -32.04 4.53 13.76
C ARG A 74 -30.65 4.46 14.36
N PHE A 75 -29.71 5.10 13.68
CA PHE A 75 -28.33 5.21 14.13
C PHE A 75 -27.91 6.68 14.04
N GLU A 76 -27.30 7.21 15.11
CA GLU A 76 -26.85 8.60 15.17
C GLU A 76 -25.33 8.64 15.19
N TYR A 77 -24.76 9.45 14.29
CA TYR A 77 -23.31 9.68 14.19
C TYR A 77 -23.06 11.06 13.61
N ALA A 78 -22.07 11.79 14.14
CA ALA A 78 -21.70 13.15 13.69
C ALA A 78 -22.90 14.14 13.55
N GLY A 79 -23.95 13.97 14.37
CA GLY A 79 -25.16 14.81 14.32
C GLY A 79 -26.15 14.44 13.20
N ILE A 80 -25.88 13.38 12.44
CA ILE A 80 -26.74 12.83 11.40
C ILE A 80 -27.47 11.61 11.98
N THR A 81 -28.78 11.53 11.78
CA THR A 81 -29.58 10.35 12.14
C THR A 81 -29.94 9.58 10.87
N SER A 82 -29.29 8.45 10.66
CA SER A 82 -29.60 7.53 9.57
C SER A 82 -30.68 6.54 9.99
N ARG A 83 -31.60 6.19 9.08
CA ARG A 83 -32.70 5.24 9.34
C ARG A 83 -32.65 4.07 8.36
N PHE A 84 -32.65 2.85 8.87
CA PHE A 84 -32.58 1.61 8.08
C PHE A 84 -33.93 0.90 8.13
N PHE A 85 -34.55 0.71 6.98
CA PHE A 85 -35.90 0.15 6.89
C PHE A 85 -36.12 -0.67 5.62
N ARG A 86 -37.18 -1.48 5.60
CA ARG A 86 -37.61 -2.23 4.42
C ARG A 86 -38.71 -1.52 3.65
N ARG A 87 -38.67 -1.62 2.31
CA ARG A 87 -39.72 -1.18 1.40
C ARG A 87 -40.08 -2.33 0.46
N GLY A 88 -41.11 -3.09 0.80
CA GLY A 88 -41.41 -4.35 0.13
C GLY A 88 -40.26 -5.34 0.36
N ASP A 89 -39.70 -5.88 -0.72
CA ASP A 89 -38.56 -6.79 -0.67
C ASP A 89 -37.20 -6.05 -0.64
N ASN A 90 -37.20 -4.73 -0.84
CA ASN A 90 -35.99 -3.92 -0.88
C ASN A 90 -35.58 -3.44 0.52
N PHE A 91 -34.27 -3.21 0.68
CA PHE A 91 -33.67 -2.61 1.87
C PHE A 91 -33.27 -1.18 1.57
N VAL A 92 -33.57 -0.26 2.47
CA VAL A 92 -33.42 1.18 2.25
C VAL A 92 -32.72 1.80 3.45
N VAL A 93 -31.81 2.73 3.17
CA VAL A 93 -31.25 3.64 4.17
C VAL A 93 -31.68 5.08 3.85
N GLU A 94 -32.17 5.81 4.84
CA GLU A 94 -32.30 7.26 4.79
C GLU A 94 -31.09 7.86 5.50
N THR A 95 -30.22 8.57 4.76
CA THR A 95 -28.99 9.19 5.30
C THR A 95 -28.60 10.40 4.47
N ASP A 96 -27.62 11.18 4.95
CA ASP A 96 -27.13 12.37 4.26
C ASP A 96 -26.49 12.05 2.91
N GLY A 97 -26.88 12.84 1.91
CA GLY A 97 -26.35 12.80 0.55
C GLY A 97 -25.09 13.65 0.37
N PRO A 98 -24.62 13.84 -0.87
CA PRO A 98 -23.46 14.69 -1.16
C PRO A 98 -23.68 16.18 -0.83
N ASP A 99 -24.93 16.60 -0.65
CA ASP A 99 -25.36 17.95 -0.26
C ASP A 99 -25.66 18.07 1.25
N GLY A 100 -25.51 17.00 2.02
CA GLY A 100 -25.80 16.95 3.45
C GLY A 100 -27.28 16.75 3.79
N GLU A 101 -28.16 16.68 2.79
CA GLU A 101 -29.60 16.47 3.01
C GLU A 101 -29.94 14.98 3.13
N LEU A 102 -30.87 14.65 4.03
CA LEU A 102 -31.32 13.26 4.19
C LEU A 102 -32.09 12.80 2.95
N THR A 103 -31.62 11.72 2.35
CA THR A 103 -32.20 11.09 1.16
C THR A 103 -32.31 9.58 1.39
N GLU A 104 -33.34 8.97 0.80
CA GLU A 104 -33.51 7.52 0.82
C GLU A 104 -32.76 6.86 -0.34
N TYR A 105 -31.92 5.88 -0.02
CA TYR A 105 -31.13 5.10 -0.96
C TYR A 105 -31.45 3.61 -0.83
N ASP A 106 -31.70 2.95 -1.95
CA ASP A 106 -31.84 1.50 -1.99
C ASP A 106 -30.47 0.85 -1.83
N ILE A 107 -30.39 -0.16 -0.96
CA ILE A 107 -29.22 -1.01 -0.80
C ILE A 107 -29.21 -2.04 -1.91
N ALA A 108 -28.17 -2.02 -2.75
CA ALA A 108 -28.03 -2.92 -3.87
C ALA A 108 -27.33 -4.24 -3.48
N TYR A 109 -26.30 -4.14 -2.63
CA TYR A 109 -25.47 -5.30 -2.27
C TYR A 109 -25.10 -5.30 -0.79
N THR A 110 -24.90 -6.50 -0.26
CA THR A 110 -24.18 -6.75 0.99
C THR A 110 -22.70 -6.96 0.67
N PHE A 111 -21.81 -6.41 1.47
CA PHE A 111 -20.36 -6.48 1.30
C PHE A 111 -19.69 -6.90 2.61
N GLY A 112 -19.00 -8.04 2.59
CA GLY A 112 -18.59 -8.74 3.81
C GLY A 112 -19.70 -9.59 4.43
N PHE A 113 -19.30 -10.41 5.43
CA PHE A 113 -20.18 -11.38 6.08
C PHE A 113 -19.95 -11.43 7.59
N ASP A 114 -18.77 -11.86 8.02
CA ASP A 114 -18.35 -11.92 9.42
C ASP A 114 -16.88 -11.45 9.55
N PRO A 115 -16.55 -10.61 10.54
CA PRO A 115 -17.36 -10.15 11.69
C PRO A 115 -18.21 -8.90 11.45
N LEU A 116 -18.21 -8.38 10.22
CA LEU A 116 -19.05 -7.24 9.86
C LEU A 116 -19.56 -7.32 8.42
N GLN A 117 -20.71 -6.68 8.19
CA GLN A 117 -21.31 -6.51 6.87
C GLN A 117 -21.54 -5.03 6.59
N GLN A 118 -20.96 -4.54 5.51
CA GLN A 118 -21.24 -3.23 4.91
C GLN A 118 -22.29 -3.36 3.81
N TYR A 119 -22.76 -2.22 3.32
CA TYR A 119 -23.80 -2.13 2.31
C TYR A 119 -23.41 -1.19 1.18
N LEU A 120 -23.67 -1.62 -0.06
CA LEU A 120 -23.35 -0.84 -1.25
C LEU A 120 -24.61 -0.20 -1.84
N ILE A 121 -24.47 1.06 -2.24
CA ILE A 121 -25.51 1.87 -2.87
C ILE A 121 -25.13 2.15 -4.32
N GLY A 122 -26.07 1.93 -5.23
CA GLY A 122 -25.96 2.38 -6.62
C GLY A 122 -26.02 3.90 -6.71
N PHE A 123 -25.05 4.52 -7.38
CA PHE A 123 -24.88 5.96 -7.43
C PHE A 123 -24.61 6.44 -8.87
N PRO A 124 -24.92 7.72 -9.22
CA PRO A 124 -24.81 8.19 -10.61
C PRO A 124 -23.45 7.95 -11.25
N GLY A 125 -23.47 7.61 -12.54
CA GLY A 125 -22.27 7.27 -13.31
C GLY A 125 -21.80 5.83 -13.12
N GLY A 126 -22.67 4.90 -12.71
CA GLY A 126 -22.34 3.48 -12.51
C GLY A 126 -21.46 3.21 -11.29
N ARG A 127 -21.39 4.17 -10.37
CA ARG A 127 -20.64 4.05 -9.12
C ARG A 127 -21.40 3.15 -8.15
N LEU A 128 -20.69 2.24 -7.50
CA LEU A 128 -21.15 1.58 -6.28
C LEU A 128 -20.40 2.19 -5.10
N GLN A 129 -21.14 2.77 -4.16
CA GLN A 129 -20.59 3.45 -2.99
C GLN A 129 -20.83 2.63 -1.73
N THR A 130 -19.77 2.45 -0.95
CA THR A 130 -19.80 1.71 0.31
C THR A 130 -20.19 2.63 1.45
N LEU A 131 -21.23 2.28 2.21
CA LEU A 131 -21.59 3.03 3.41
C LEU A 131 -20.50 2.91 4.49
N GLY A 132 -20.24 4.03 5.17
CA GLY A 132 -19.38 4.08 6.37
C GLY A 132 -20.04 3.49 7.62
N ILE A 133 -21.35 3.28 7.59
CA ILE A 133 -22.12 2.58 8.61
C ILE A 133 -22.17 1.09 8.26
N ALA A 134 -21.72 0.25 9.19
CA ALA A 134 -21.64 -1.19 9.05
C ALA A 134 -22.47 -1.91 10.14
N TRP A 135 -22.83 -3.15 9.86
CA TRP A 135 -23.45 -4.06 10.82
C TRP A 135 -22.40 -4.98 11.43
N ASP A 136 -22.34 -5.02 12.76
CA ASP A 136 -21.52 -5.98 13.52
C ASP A 136 -22.26 -7.33 13.53
N SER A 137 -21.84 -8.28 12.69
CA SER A 137 -22.53 -9.55 12.49
C SER A 137 -22.23 -10.58 13.58
N ARG A 138 -21.29 -10.28 14.48
CA ARG A 138 -20.91 -11.18 15.57
C ARG A 138 -22.09 -11.47 16.48
N PRO A 139 -22.06 -12.59 17.22
CA PRO A 139 -23.10 -12.89 18.20
C PRO A 139 -23.27 -11.78 19.25
N ALA A 140 -24.48 -11.59 19.75
CA ALA A 140 -24.80 -10.54 20.71
C ALA A 140 -24.00 -10.69 22.02
N GLU A 141 -23.69 -11.93 22.42
CA GLU A 141 -22.83 -12.24 23.57
C GLU A 141 -21.38 -11.74 23.42
N GLN A 142 -20.93 -11.47 22.19
CA GLN A 142 -19.63 -10.87 21.89
C GLN A 142 -19.71 -9.34 21.68
N GLY A 143 -20.88 -8.74 21.94
CA GLY A 143 -21.14 -7.32 21.71
C GLY A 143 -21.49 -6.96 20.26
N GLY A 144 -21.82 -7.96 19.43
CA GLY A 144 -22.30 -7.76 18.07
C GLY A 144 -23.81 -7.53 17.97
N GLN A 145 -24.36 -7.75 16.78
CA GLN A 145 -25.75 -7.46 16.40
C GLN A 145 -26.13 -5.98 16.59
N ARG A 146 -25.30 -5.08 16.05
CA ARG A 146 -25.50 -3.63 16.17
C ARG A 146 -24.94 -2.87 14.97
N TRP A 147 -25.53 -1.70 14.72
CA TRP A 147 -24.98 -0.69 13.82
C TRP A 147 -23.78 0.02 14.47
N PHE A 148 -22.76 0.29 13.67
CA PHE A 148 -21.61 1.10 14.07
C PHE A 148 -21.03 1.86 12.87
N HIS A 149 -20.27 2.92 13.15
CA HIS A 149 -19.54 3.66 12.13
C HIS A 149 -18.08 3.19 12.09
N LEU A 150 -17.52 3.06 10.89
CA LEU A 150 -16.13 2.62 10.69
C LEU A 150 -15.09 3.64 11.16
N TYR A 151 -15.50 4.89 11.32
CA TYR A 151 -14.69 5.97 11.87
C TYR A 151 -15.35 6.47 13.17
N PRO A 152 -15.31 5.71 14.28
CA PRO A 152 -16.07 6.05 15.48
C PRO A 152 -15.51 7.26 16.24
N ASP A 153 -14.22 7.56 16.05
CA ASP A 153 -13.50 8.64 16.74
C ASP A 153 -13.37 9.92 15.88
N GLU A 154 -13.97 9.92 14.69
CA GLU A 154 -13.95 11.04 13.75
C GLU A 154 -15.36 11.62 13.55
N SER A 155 -15.46 12.83 13.00
CA SER A 155 -16.72 13.46 12.63
C SER A 155 -16.79 13.59 11.12
N VAL A 156 -17.06 12.48 10.45
CA VAL A 156 -17.16 12.39 8.99
C VAL A 156 -18.56 12.84 8.54
N ASP A 157 -18.67 14.04 7.96
CA ASP A 157 -19.90 14.57 7.35
C ASP A 157 -19.78 14.68 5.82
N HIS A 158 -20.84 15.12 5.15
CA HIS A 158 -20.88 15.30 3.68
C HIS A 158 -19.73 16.14 3.08
N THR A 159 -19.03 16.97 3.86
CA THR A 159 -17.89 17.78 3.40
C THR A 159 -16.55 17.03 3.47
N ASP A 160 -16.48 15.96 4.26
CA ASP A 160 -15.26 15.17 4.47
C ASP A 160 -14.93 14.27 3.27
N ILE A 161 -13.64 13.96 3.07
CA ILE A 161 -13.14 13.07 2.02
C ILE A 161 -13.47 11.60 2.25
N LEU A 162 -13.74 11.20 3.48
CA LEU A 162 -14.10 9.85 3.90
C LEU A 162 -15.61 9.58 3.82
N HIS A 163 -16.42 10.62 3.56
CA HIS A 163 -17.85 10.47 3.41
C HIS A 163 -18.22 9.45 2.32
N TRP A 164 -19.27 8.67 2.55
CA TRP A 164 -19.66 7.54 1.70
C TRP A 164 -19.94 7.90 0.23
N THR A 165 -20.30 9.16 -0.05
CA THR A 165 -20.52 9.63 -1.43
C THR A 165 -19.24 10.04 -2.17
N ARG A 166 -18.09 10.08 -1.48
CA ARG A 166 -16.79 10.46 -2.06
C ARG A 166 -16.10 9.29 -2.76
N ARG A 167 -15.02 9.59 -3.47
CA ARG A 167 -14.21 8.60 -4.19
C ARG A 167 -13.59 7.57 -3.25
N SER A 168 -13.20 7.97 -2.04
CA SER A 168 -12.54 7.09 -1.07
C SER A 168 -13.36 5.84 -0.73
N GLN A 169 -14.68 5.93 -0.87
CA GLN A 169 -15.64 4.87 -0.58
C GLN A 169 -16.21 4.21 -1.84
N ASN A 170 -15.56 4.40 -3.00
CA ASN A 170 -16.00 3.82 -4.26
C ASN A 170 -15.51 2.38 -4.46
N TRP A 171 -16.45 1.45 -4.53
CA TRP A 171 -16.19 0.03 -4.67
C TRP A 171 -15.51 -0.33 -6.01
N ASN A 172 -15.92 0.31 -7.12
CA ASN A 172 -15.42 -0.04 -8.46
C ASN A 172 -13.89 0.07 -8.55
N TYR A 173 -13.33 1.09 -7.89
CA TYR A 173 -11.90 1.35 -7.83
C TYR A 173 -11.21 0.63 -6.67
N GLN A 174 -11.78 0.68 -5.46
CA GLN A 174 -11.09 0.23 -4.23
C GLN A 174 -11.18 -1.28 -4.00
N CYS A 175 -12.31 -1.89 -4.36
CA CYS A 175 -12.73 -3.19 -3.82
C CYS A 175 -12.96 -4.24 -4.91
N ALA A 176 -13.48 -3.84 -6.08
CA ALA A 176 -13.94 -4.77 -7.10
C ALA A 176 -12.89 -5.81 -7.52
N ALA A 177 -11.61 -5.41 -7.64
CA ALA A 177 -10.52 -6.31 -8.04
C ALA A 177 -10.24 -7.44 -7.02
N CYS A 178 -10.74 -7.36 -5.80
CA CYS A 178 -10.58 -8.42 -4.80
C CYS A 178 -11.87 -9.14 -4.45
N HIS A 179 -13.01 -8.59 -4.86
CA HIS A 179 -14.33 -9.06 -4.49
C HIS A 179 -15.16 -9.34 -5.75
N SER A 180 -14.53 -9.77 -6.83
CA SER A 180 -15.22 -10.16 -8.06
C SER A 180 -14.36 -11.13 -8.86
N THR A 181 -15.02 -11.96 -9.66
CA THR A 181 -14.36 -12.91 -10.56
C THR A 181 -14.58 -12.50 -11.99
N GLY A 182 -13.49 -12.46 -12.76
CA GLY A 182 -13.55 -12.04 -14.15
C GLY A 182 -13.99 -10.57 -14.27
N LEU A 183 -13.32 -9.67 -13.58
CA LEU A 183 -13.65 -8.24 -13.55
C LEU A 183 -13.17 -7.50 -14.81
N ARG A 184 -13.99 -6.54 -15.24
CA ARG A 184 -13.57 -5.39 -16.07
C ARG A 184 -14.10 -4.12 -15.46
N LYS A 185 -13.19 -3.21 -15.07
CA LYS A 185 -13.61 -1.95 -14.44
C LYS A 185 -14.35 -1.03 -15.40
N ASN A 186 -13.90 -0.98 -16.66
CA ASN A 186 -14.47 -0.17 -17.74
C ASN A 186 -14.75 1.29 -17.31
N TYR A 187 -13.76 1.93 -16.69
CA TYR A 187 -13.86 3.35 -16.37
C TYR A 187 -13.62 4.19 -17.63
N ASP A 188 -14.55 5.11 -17.92
CA ASP A 188 -14.39 6.10 -18.98
C ASP A 188 -14.01 7.47 -18.38
N PRO A 189 -12.76 7.95 -18.57
CA PRO A 189 -12.32 9.22 -18.03
C PRO A 189 -13.01 10.43 -18.67
N ALA A 190 -13.59 10.31 -19.86
CA ALA A 190 -14.27 11.43 -20.52
C ALA A 190 -15.63 11.73 -19.89
N THR A 191 -16.35 10.68 -19.49
CA THR A 191 -17.67 10.78 -18.84
C THR A 191 -17.61 10.62 -17.33
N LYS A 192 -16.44 10.26 -16.77
CA LYS A 192 -16.19 9.95 -15.36
C LYS A 192 -17.17 8.89 -14.83
N SER A 193 -17.43 7.89 -15.64
CA SER A 193 -18.41 6.85 -15.35
C SER A 193 -17.80 5.47 -15.41
N TYR A 194 -18.40 4.54 -14.68
CA TYR A 194 -18.03 3.14 -14.64
C TYR A 194 -19.09 2.33 -15.38
N ALA A 195 -18.62 1.42 -16.23
CA ALA A 195 -19.43 0.33 -16.79
C ALA A 195 -18.89 -1.01 -16.28
N THR A 196 -18.64 -1.09 -14.96
CA THR A 196 -17.98 -2.24 -14.34
C THR A 196 -18.82 -3.50 -14.53
N THR A 197 -18.15 -4.57 -14.95
CA THR A 197 -18.77 -5.88 -15.19
C THR A 197 -17.93 -7.01 -14.61
N TYR A 198 -18.57 -8.11 -14.22
CA TYR A 198 -17.91 -9.32 -13.73
C TYR A 198 -18.66 -10.59 -14.15
N THR A 199 -17.97 -11.73 -14.13
CA THR A 199 -18.57 -13.06 -14.29
C THR A 199 -19.25 -13.53 -13.00
N GLU A 200 -18.63 -13.28 -11.85
CA GLU A 200 -19.21 -13.54 -10.52
C GLU A 200 -18.93 -12.36 -9.60
N ILE A 201 -19.90 -12.06 -8.73
CA ILE A 201 -19.89 -10.90 -7.84
C ILE A 201 -19.03 -11.10 -6.58
N ASP A 202 -18.38 -12.25 -6.48
CA ASP A 202 -17.60 -12.68 -5.32
C ASP A 202 -16.28 -13.35 -5.77
N VAL A 203 -15.57 -13.98 -4.83
CA VAL A 203 -14.33 -14.71 -5.10
C VAL A 203 -14.66 -16.17 -5.45
N GLY A 204 -14.98 -16.40 -6.71
CA GLY A 204 -15.29 -17.70 -7.30
C GLY A 204 -14.04 -18.51 -7.70
N CYS A 205 -14.27 -19.73 -8.18
CA CYS A 205 -13.20 -20.67 -8.54
C CYS A 205 -12.18 -20.07 -9.53
N GLU A 206 -12.68 -19.34 -10.53
CA GLU A 206 -11.86 -18.80 -11.62
C GLU A 206 -11.05 -17.55 -11.21
N ALA A 207 -11.29 -16.99 -10.02
CA ALA A 207 -10.44 -15.94 -9.45
C ALA A 207 -9.07 -16.51 -9.04
N CYS A 208 -9.03 -17.77 -8.64
CA CYS A 208 -7.79 -18.46 -8.25
C CYS A 208 -7.23 -19.36 -9.35
N HIS A 209 -8.10 -20.08 -10.08
CA HIS A 209 -7.68 -21.04 -11.10
C HIS A 209 -7.54 -20.45 -12.51
N GLY A 210 -8.01 -19.22 -12.71
CA GLY A 210 -8.08 -18.59 -14.03
C GLY A 210 -9.29 -19.03 -14.86
N PRO A 211 -9.42 -18.54 -16.10
CA PRO A 211 -10.56 -18.80 -16.96
C PRO A 211 -10.71 -20.29 -17.32
N GLY A 212 -11.86 -20.89 -17.02
CA GLY A 212 -12.12 -22.32 -17.08
C GLY A 212 -12.95 -22.81 -18.27
N GLN A 213 -13.35 -21.94 -19.20
CA GLN A 213 -14.20 -22.34 -20.33
C GLN A 213 -13.59 -23.47 -21.17
N ALA A 214 -12.32 -23.34 -21.57
CA ALA A 214 -11.65 -24.37 -22.37
C ALA A 214 -11.50 -25.70 -21.60
N HIS A 215 -11.20 -25.61 -20.30
CA HIS A 215 -11.16 -26.78 -19.42
C HIS A 215 -12.53 -27.49 -19.35
N ALA A 216 -13.59 -26.74 -19.08
CA ALA A 216 -14.95 -27.27 -18.97
C ALA A 216 -15.47 -27.88 -20.29
N GLU A 217 -15.28 -27.20 -21.42
CA GLU A 217 -15.71 -27.68 -22.74
C GLU A 217 -14.97 -28.95 -23.18
N SER A 218 -13.71 -29.10 -22.76
CA SER A 218 -12.88 -30.26 -23.09
C SER A 218 -13.12 -31.48 -22.18
N GLY A 219 -14.04 -31.38 -21.21
CA GLY A 219 -14.24 -32.41 -20.19
C GLY A 219 -13.03 -32.61 -19.27
N GLY A 220 -12.24 -31.54 -19.06
CA GLY A 220 -11.05 -31.52 -18.21
C GLY A 220 -9.74 -31.99 -18.85
N THR A 221 -9.72 -32.20 -20.18
CA THR A 221 -8.49 -32.61 -20.89
C THR A 221 -7.54 -31.44 -21.16
N THR A 222 -8.06 -30.22 -21.26
CA THR A 222 -7.26 -28.99 -21.22
C THR A 222 -6.99 -28.62 -19.77
N ALA A 223 -5.72 -28.53 -19.38
CA ALA A 223 -5.35 -28.10 -18.03
C ALA A 223 -5.58 -26.59 -17.82
N PHE A 224 -5.81 -26.17 -16.58
CA PHE A 224 -5.73 -24.77 -16.19
C PHE A 224 -4.29 -24.27 -16.25
N ASP A 225 -4.12 -22.98 -16.50
CA ASP A 225 -2.84 -22.29 -16.39
C ASP A 225 -2.33 -22.27 -14.93
N ILE A 226 -3.25 -22.38 -13.96
CA ILE A 226 -2.93 -22.41 -12.52
C ILE A 226 -3.36 -23.73 -11.92
N ASN A 227 -2.37 -24.50 -11.48
CA ASN A 227 -2.57 -25.79 -10.83
C ASN A 227 -1.77 -25.85 -9.53
N PHE A 228 -2.45 -25.62 -8.40
CA PHE A 228 -1.82 -25.64 -7.08
C PHE A 228 -1.24 -27.00 -6.70
N THR A 229 -1.86 -28.10 -7.10
CA THR A 229 -1.37 -29.45 -6.79
C THR A 229 -0.01 -29.70 -7.43
N ALA A 230 0.17 -29.26 -8.68
CA ALA A 230 1.45 -29.37 -9.36
C ALA A 230 2.47 -28.38 -8.80
N SER A 231 2.06 -27.12 -8.55
CA SER A 231 2.98 -26.07 -8.09
C SER A 231 3.45 -26.27 -6.65
N ASN A 232 2.67 -26.97 -5.82
CA ASN A 232 2.98 -27.25 -4.41
C ASN A 232 3.38 -28.72 -4.17
N ALA A 233 3.92 -29.42 -5.16
CA ALA A 233 4.38 -30.80 -4.98
C ALA A 233 5.46 -30.89 -3.88
N GLY A 234 5.38 -31.89 -3.00
CA GLY A 234 6.27 -32.09 -1.86
C GLY A 234 5.49 -32.35 -0.57
N GLU A 235 6.15 -32.94 0.42
CA GLU A 235 5.57 -33.23 1.75
C GLU A 235 6.45 -32.60 2.82
N TRP A 236 5.84 -32.24 3.96
CA TRP A 236 6.55 -31.85 5.16
C TRP A 236 6.88 -33.07 5.99
N VAL A 237 8.16 -33.33 6.21
CA VAL A 237 8.63 -34.50 6.96
C VAL A 237 9.41 -34.03 8.18
N LEU A 238 8.92 -34.42 9.36
CA LEU A 238 9.63 -34.28 10.62
C LEU A 238 10.45 -35.55 10.86
N GLU A 239 11.76 -35.50 10.61
CA GLU A 239 12.66 -36.62 10.86
C GLU A 239 12.81 -36.89 12.37
N ASP A 240 13.12 -38.15 12.74
CA ASP A 240 13.33 -38.53 14.14
C ASP A 240 14.40 -37.66 14.82
N GLY A 241 14.02 -36.97 15.89
CA GLY A 241 14.91 -36.07 16.64
C GLY A 241 15.08 -34.67 16.03
N ALA A 242 14.48 -34.39 14.87
CA ALA A 242 14.44 -33.04 14.33
C ALA A 242 13.48 -32.16 15.14
N ALA A 243 13.81 -30.87 15.25
CA ALA A 243 12.93 -29.91 15.91
C ALA A 243 11.79 -29.46 14.98
N VAL A 244 12.11 -29.29 13.70
CA VAL A 244 11.21 -28.74 12.69
C VAL A 244 11.26 -29.60 11.44
N ALA A 245 10.12 -29.74 10.77
CA ALA A 245 9.99 -30.48 9.53
C ALA A 245 10.72 -29.78 8.39
N ALA A 246 11.17 -30.57 7.43
CA ALA A 246 11.72 -30.09 6.17
C ALA A 246 10.84 -30.55 5.01
N ARG A 247 10.79 -29.74 3.96
CA ARG A 247 10.06 -30.07 2.73
C ARG A 247 10.86 -31.06 1.89
N THR A 248 10.24 -32.13 1.43
CA THR A 248 10.92 -33.19 0.64
C THR A 248 11.35 -32.71 -0.74
N GLN A 249 10.71 -31.67 -1.26
CA GLN A 249 11.03 -31.04 -2.54
C GLN A 249 11.05 -29.53 -2.36
N ALA A 250 11.99 -28.84 -2.99
CA ALA A 250 11.95 -27.37 -3.03
C ALA A 250 10.74 -26.90 -3.83
N LEU A 251 10.16 -25.76 -3.46
CA LEU A 251 9.17 -25.08 -4.30
C LEU A 251 9.90 -24.39 -5.46
N PRO A 252 9.74 -24.86 -6.71
CA PRO A 252 10.43 -24.26 -7.84
C PRO A 252 9.86 -22.86 -8.16
N GLU A 253 8.58 -22.64 -7.87
CA GLU A 253 7.83 -21.43 -8.19
C GLU A 253 6.96 -21.02 -7.01
N ARG A 254 6.68 -19.71 -6.88
CA ARG A 254 5.84 -19.14 -5.82
C ARG A 254 4.43 -18.83 -6.31
N LEU A 255 3.92 -19.67 -7.21
CA LEU A 255 2.64 -19.48 -7.90
C LEU A 255 1.49 -19.24 -6.91
N GLU A 256 1.35 -20.10 -5.89
CA GLU A 256 0.25 -19.97 -4.92
C GLU A 256 0.26 -18.61 -4.22
N LEU A 257 1.42 -18.16 -3.74
CA LEU A 257 1.52 -16.84 -3.12
C LEU A 257 1.13 -15.71 -4.07
N ASN A 258 1.51 -15.82 -5.34
CA ASN A 258 1.18 -14.82 -6.36
C ASN A 258 -0.30 -14.82 -6.74
N VAL A 259 -1.05 -15.89 -6.44
CA VAL A 259 -2.51 -15.94 -6.61
C VAL A 259 -3.24 -15.37 -5.39
N CYS A 260 -2.72 -15.56 -4.16
CA CYS A 260 -3.32 -15.01 -2.95
C CYS A 260 -3.01 -13.51 -2.76
N ALA A 261 -1.79 -13.08 -3.12
CA ALA A 261 -1.29 -11.73 -2.86
C ALA A 261 -2.09 -10.57 -3.48
N PRO A 262 -2.71 -10.68 -4.67
CA PRO A 262 -3.54 -9.62 -5.23
C PRO A 262 -4.67 -9.18 -4.29
N CYS A 263 -5.18 -10.08 -3.44
CA CYS A 263 -6.22 -9.75 -2.46
C CYS A 263 -5.67 -9.58 -1.04
N HIS A 264 -4.68 -10.38 -0.65
CA HIS A 264 -4.16 -10.41 0.72
C HIS A 264 -2.90 -9.55 0.92
N SER A 265 -2.79 -8.41 0.23
CA SER A 265 -1.70 -7.44 0.39
C SER A 265 -2.18 -5.98 0.23
N ARG A 266 -1.40 -5.02 0.74
CA ARG A 266 -1.51 -3.61 0.29
C ARG A 266 -0.79 -3.47 -1.04
N ARG A 267 -1.48 -3.02 -2.08
CA ARG A 267 -0.98 -3.00 -3.47
C ARG A 267 -1.72 -2.00 -4.34
N SER A 268 -1.07 -1.55 -5.42
CA SER A 268 -1.72 -0.87 -6.55
C SER A 268 -1.81 -1.79 -7.76
N GLN A 269 -2.91 -1.71 -8.52
CA GLN A 269 -3.09 -2.47 -9.77
C GLN A 269 -2.41 -1.77 -10.95
N ILE A 270 -1.74 -2.52 -11.82
CA ILE A 270 -1.07 -2.00 -13.04
C ILE A 270 -1.54 -2.68 -14.33
N ALA A 271 -2.27 -3.79 -14.23
CA ALA A 271 -2.94 -4.44 -15.35
C ALA A 271 -4.29 -5.01 -14.90
N GLU A 272 -5.23 -5.18 -15.84
CA GLU A 272 -6.48 -5.88 -15.58
C GLU A 272 -6.19 -7.26 -15.00
N GLN A 273 -6.93 -7.65 -13.96
CA GLN A 273 -6.61 -8.82 -13.17
C GLN A 273 -6.83 -10.11 -13.99
N SER A 274 -5.80 -10.94 -14.01
CA SER A 274 -5.88 -12.37 -14.29
C SER A 274 -4.91 -13.04 -13.33
N PRO A 275 -5.29 -14.14 -12.68
CA PRO A 275 -4.34 -14.86 -11.85
C PRO A 275 -3.20 -15.36 -12.77
N GLY A 276 -1.96 -15.29 -12.27
CA GLY A 276 -0.77 -15.49 -13.09
C GLY A 276 0.48 -15.81 -12.25
N PRO A 277 1.58 -16.21 -12.90
CA PRO A 277 2.77 -16.71 -12.20
C PRO A 277 3.58 -15.64 -11.48
N GLU A 278 3.40 -14.36 -11.81
CA GLU A 278 4.15 -13.24 -11.22
C GLU A 278 3.20 -12.13 -10.78
N LEU A 279 3.25 -11.78 -9.48
CA LEU A 279 2.42 -10.73 -8.89
C LEU A 279 2.71 -9.37 -9.53
N LEU A 280 3.99 -9.08 -9.79
CA LEU A 280 4.45 -7.81 -10.35
C LEU A 280 4.13 -7.62 -11.84
N ASP A 281 3.44 -8.58 -12.46
CA ASP A 281 2.84 -8.40 -13.79
C ASP A 281 1.47 -7.73 -13.76
N ALA A 282 0.79 -7.71 -12.61
CA ALA A 282 -0.52 -7.08 -12.46
C ALA A 282 -0.63 -6.12 -11.28
N HIS A 283 0.25 -6.24 -10.27
CA HIS A 283 0.17 -5.46 -9.05
C HIS A 283 1.55 -5.01 -8.55
N ARG A 284 1.62 -3.83 -7.93
CA ARG A 284 2.80 -3.36 -7.19
C ARG A 284 2.48 -3.40 -5.70
N PRO A 285 2.96 -4.41 -4.94
CA PRO A 285 2.74 -4.46 -3.50
C PRO A 285 3.54 -3.36 -2.80
N ALA A 286 3.01 -2.87 -1.68
CA ALA A 286 3.72 -1.92 -0.83
C ALA A 286 4.84 -2.65 -0.05
N PRO A 287 6.07 -2.09 -0.01
CA PRO A 287 7.11 -2.55 0.91
C PRO A 287 6.73 -2.20 2.37
N LEU A 288 7.66 -2.37 3.33
CA LEU A 288 7.43 -2.06 4.74
C LEU A 288 7.45 -0.55 5.01
N ARG A 289 6.55 0.18 4.33
CA ARG A 289 6.45 1.64 4.36
C ARG A 289 5.98 2.12 5.73
N ASN A 290 6.47 3.29 6.13
CA ASN A 290 6.03 3.95 7.35
C ASN A 290 4.52 4.26 7.30
N GLY A 291 3.83 4.14 8.44
CA GLY A 291 2.37 4.26 8.53
C GLY A 291 1.58 3.03 8.06
N LEU A 292 2.23 2.05 7.44
CA LEU A 292 1.61 0.78 7.03
C LEU A 292 2.13 -0.41 7.85
N TYR A 293 3.41 -0.37 8.23
CA TYR A 293 4.08 -1.39 9.03
C TYR A 293 4.87 -0.75 10.17
N HIS A 294 4.97 -1.44 11.29
CA HIS A 294 5.99 -1.14 12.30
C HIS A 294 7.40 -1.32 11.71
N ALA A 295 8.41 -0.72 12.34
CA ALA A 295 9.79 -0.78 11.81
C ALA A 295 10.35 -2.21 11.79
N ASP A 296 9.83 -3.09 12.64
CA ASP A 296 10.14 -4.52 12.65
C ASP A 296 9.28 -5.34 11.68
N GLY A 297 8.49 -4.69 10.82
CA GLY A 297 7.70 -5.34 9.78
C GLY A 297 6.41 -5.99 10.27
N GLN A 298 6.04 -5.85 11.55
CA GLN A 298 4.68 -6.19 12.00
C GLN A 298 3.66 -5.29 11.30
N ILE A 299 2.48 -5.84 11.05
CA ILE A 299 1.34 -5.09 10.52
C ILE A 299 0.98 -3.94 11.48
N LEU A 300 0.82 -2.73 10.94
CA LEU A 300 0.35 -1.55 11.68
C LEU A 300 -1.04 -1.10 11.21
N ASP A 301 -1.27 -1.15 9.90
CA ASP A 301 -2.53 -0.72 9.25
C ASP A 301 -3.04 -1.84 8.31
N GLU A 302 -4.09 -1.59 7.53
CA GLU A 302 -4.74 -2.53 6.63
C GLU A 302 -3.88 -2.93 5.41
N VAL A 303 -2.84 -3.71 5.71
CA VAL A 303 -1.92 -4.29 4.72
C VAL A 303 -2.05 -5.79 4.55
N TYR A 304 -3.02 -6.39 5.26
CA TYR A 304 -3.32 -7.81 5.23
C TYR A 304 -2.08 -8.65 5.56
N VAL A 305 -2.00 -9.89 5.07
CA VAL A 305 -1.06 -10.87 5.61
C VAL A 305 0.19 -11.08 4.76
N TRP A 306 0.15 -10.85 3.44
CA TRP A 306 1.25 -11.19 2.53
C TRP A 306 2.57 -10.54 2.91
N GLY A 307 2.57 -9.23 3.18
CA GLY A 307 3.79 -8.49 3.49
C GLY A 307 4.46 -8.98 4.78
N SER A 308 3.68 -9.34 5.80
CA SER A 308 4.18 -9.97 7.02
C SER A 308 4.68 -11.39 6.76
N PHE A 309 3.97 -12.18 5.95
CA PHE A 309 4.30 -13.57 5.65
C PHE A 309 5.61 -13.74 4.88
N VAL A 310 5.86 -12.91 3.85
CA VAL A 310 7.09 -13.01 3.04
C VAL A 310 8.38 -12.66 3.80
N GLN A 311 8.24 -12.11 5.01
CA GLN A 311 9.36 -11.87 5.93
C GLN A 311 9.67 -13.09 6.80
N SER A 312 8.72 -14.01 6.95
CA SER A 312 8.81 -15.12 7.89
C SER A 312 9.87 -16.15 7.47
N ARG A 313 10.42 -16.85 8.46
CA ARG A 313 11.30 -18.02 8.19
C ARG A 313 10.54 -19.15 7.51
N MET A 314 9.24 -19.27 7.78
CA MET A 314 8.36 -20.27 7.17
C MET A 314 8.29 -20.06 5.65
N TYR A 315 8.08 -18.82 5.20
CA TYR A 315 8.13 -18.50 3.77
C TYR A 315 9.50 -18.82 3.15
N GLN A 316 10.60 -18.50 3.83
CA GLN A 316 11.94 -18.83 3.32
C GLN A 316 12.20 -20.35 3.25
N ALA A 317 11.56 -21.13 4.13
CA ALA A 317 11.61 -22.59 4.12
C ALA A 317 10.68 -23.23 3.06
N GLY A 318 9.83 -22.43 2.41
CA GLY A 318 8.88 -22.90 1.41
C GLY A 318 7.51 -23.31 1.98
N VAL A 319 7.07 -22.70 3.08
CA VAL A 319 5.66 -22.81 3.51
C VAL A 319 4.80 -21.92 2.62
N THR A 320 3.64 -22.42 2.21
CA THR A 320 2.61 -21.68 1.46
C THR A 320 1.35 -21.48 2.30
N CYS A 321 0.36 -20.73 1.78
CA CYS A 321 -0.87 -20.46 2.51
C CYS A 321 -1.68 -21.76 2.69
N SER A 322 -1.68 -22.62 1.68
CA SER A 322 -2.40 -23.89 1.64
C SER A 322 -1.78 -25.00 2.49
N ASP A 323 -0.58 -24.80 3.04
CA ASP A 323 -0.05 -25.67 4.10
C ASP A 323 -0.81 -25.49 5.43
N CYS A 324 -1.35 -24.29 5.68
CA CYS A 324 -2.09 -23.97 6.90
C CYS A 324 -3.60 -23.85 6.69
N HIS A 325 -4.03 -23.37 5.52
CA HIS A 325 -5.43 -23.16 5.17
C HIS A 325 -5.91 -24.18 4.13
N GLU A 326 -7.17 -24.59 4.24
CA GLU A 326 -7.86 -25.27 3.16
C GLU A 326 -8.49 -24.17 2.26
N PRO A 327 -8.04 -23.99 1.00
CA PRO A 327 -8.32 -22.79 0.21
C PRO A 327 -9.77 -22.64 -0.25
N HIS A 328 -10.59 -23.71 -0.19
CA HIS A 328 -12.00 -23.63 -0.57
C HIS A 328 -12.86 -23.20 0.62
N SER A 329 -12.73 -23.90 1.75
CA SER A 329 -13.47 -23.61 2.98
C SER A 329 -12.90 -22.47 3.81
N LEU A 330 -11.65 -22.07 3.55
CA LEU A 330 -10.86 -21.05 4.26
C LEU A 330 -10.50 -21.41 5.71
N ARG A 331 -10.93 -22.57 6.18
CA ARG A 331 -10.62 -23.06 7.52
C ARG A 331 -9.16 -23.46 7.60
N VAL A 332 -8.60 -23.34 8.79
CA VAL A 332 -7.30 -23.94 9.08
C VAL A 332 -7.38 -25.46 8.99
N ARG A 333 -6.28 -26.11 8.58
CA ARG A 333 -6.24 -27.58 8.41
C ARG A 333 -6.30 -28.34 9.73
N ALA A 334 -5.97 -27.69 10.83
CA ALA A 334 -6.07 -28.23 12.18
C ALA A 334 -6.30 -27.10 13.19
N ASP A 335 -6.99 -27.41 14.29
CA ASP A 335 -7.32 -26.44 15.33
C ASP A 335 -6.19 -26.27 16.35
N GLY A 336 -6.05 -25.05 16.88
CA GLY A 336 -5.10 -24.72 17.95
C GLY A 336 -3.65 -25.07 17.61
N ASN A 337 -2.90 -25.53 18.62
CA ASN A 337 -1.49 -25.88 18.47
C ASN A 337 -1.22 -27.03 17.49
N ALA A 338 -2.23 -27.87 17.20
CA ALA A 338 -2.09 -28.97 16.25
C ALA A 338 -1.73 -28.47 14.84
N LEU A 339 -2.15 -27.24 14.47
CA LEU A 339 -1.75 -26.61 13.20
C LEU A 339 -0.24 -26.45 13.08
N CYS A 340 0.40 -25.95 14.14
CA CYS A 340 1.84 -25.76 14.21
C CYS A 340 2.58 -27.09 14.39
N ALA A 341 1.98 -28.02 15.14
CA ALA A 341 2.52 -29.35 15.44
C ALA A 341 2.79 -30.21 14.19
N ASN A 342 2.13 -29.91 13.06
CA ASN A 342 2.38 -30.58 11.79
C ASN A 342 3.85 -30.45 11.32
N CYS A 343 4.49 -29.33 11.66
CA CYS A 343 5.88 -29.06 11.28
C CYS A 343 6.79 -28.82 12.49
N HIS A 344 6.26 -28.56 13.68
CA HIS A 344 7.03 -28.25 14.88
C HIS A 344 6.85 -29.37 15.91
N ALA A 345 7.94 -30.01 16.34
CA ALA A 345 7.92 -31.11 17.30
C ALA A 345 7.18 -30.73 18.61
N PRO A 346 6.01 -31.33 18.91
CA PRO A 346 5.18 -30.90 20.06
C PRO A 346 5.84 -31.15 21.41
N ASP A 347 6.59 -32.24 21.54
CA ASP A 347 7.37 -32.59 22.73
C ASP A 347 8.49 -31.59 23.04
N ARG A 348 8.80 -30.69 22.09
CA ARG A 348 9.73 -29.58 22.26
C ARG A 348 9.04 -28.23 22.41
N TYR A 349 8.06 -27.94 21.57
CA TYR A 349 7.47 -26.60 21.46
C TYR A 349 6.12 -26.46 22.17
N ASP A 350 5.27 -27.48 22.19
CA ASP A 350 3.98 -27.45 22.88
C ASP A 350 4.12 -27.96 24.32
N THR A 351 5.02 -27.31 25.07
CA THR A 351 5.37 -27.68 26.44
C THR A 351 5.41 -26.48 27.36
N ALA A 352 5.08 -26.68 28.64
CA ALA A 352 5.16 -25.63 29.67
C ALA A 352 6.55 -25.01 29.78
N SER A 353 7.61 -25.75 29.43
CA SER A 353 8.98 -25.22 29.38
C SER A 353 9.24 -24.27 28.21
N HIS A 354 8.47 -24.34 27.12
CA HIS A 354 8.60 -23.46 25.97
C HIS A 354 7.69 -22.24 26.06
N HIS A 355 6.40 -22.46 26.32
CA HIS A 355 5.43 -21.35 26.39
C HIS A 355 5.38 -20.69 27.78
N HIS A 356 5.98 -21.29 28.82
CA HIS A 356 6.10 -20.72 30.16
C HIS A 356 4.77 -20.39 30.87
N HIS A 357 3.68 -21.06 30.47
CA HIS A 357 2.36 -20.94 31.08
C HIS A 357 1.90 -22.30 31.65
N GLY A 358 1.05 -22.28 32.68
CA GLY A 358 0.50 -23.49 33.29
C GLY A 358 -0.99 -23.66 32.99
N GLY A 359 -1.46 -24.91 32.96
CA GLY A 359 -2.85 -25.23 32.62
C GLY A 359 -3.21 -24.92 31.17
N GLU A 360 -4.47 -25.12 30.80
CA GLU A 360 -4.99 -24.65 29.51
C GLU A 360 -5.32 -23.15 29.62
N SER A 361 -4.63 -22.31 28.85
CA SER A 361 -4.83 -20.86 28.83
C SER A 361 -4.48 -20.26 27.46
N ALA A 362 -4.87 -19.01 27.20
CA ALA A 362 -4.48 -18.33 25.95
C ALA A 362 -2.94 -18.32 25.76
N GLY A 363 -2.18 -18.15 26.84
CA GLY A 363 -0.71 -18.17 26.82
C GLY A 363 -0.09 -19.53 26.47
N THR A 364 -0.86 -20.62 26.39
CA THR A 364 -0.38 -21.91 25.88
C THR A 364 -0.59 -22.06 24.37
N GLN A 365 -1.31 -21.17 23.71
CA GLN A 365 -1.56 -21.26 22.27
C GLN A 365 -0.42 -20.61 21.46
N CYS A 366 0.13 -21.32 20.49
CA CYS A 366 1.23 -20.87 19.64
C CYS A 366 0.94 -19.52 18.98
N VAL A 367 -0.29 -19.38 18.47
CA VAL A 367 -0.73 -18.21 17.69
C VAL A 367 -0.81 -16.93 18.53
N GLU A 368 -1.02 -17.02 19.84
CA GLU A 368 -1.11 -15.84 20.71
C GLU A 368 0.25 -15.13 20.86
N CYS A 369 1.34 -15.89 20.80
CA CYS A 369 2.71 -15.37 20.88
C CYS A 369 3.32 -15.10 19.50
N HIS A 370 3.13 -16.02 18.56
CA HIS A 370 3.82 -16.00 17.27
C HIS A 370 3.05 -15.28 16.16
N MET A 371 1.74 -15.09 16.33
CA MET A 371 0.85 -14.43 15.37
C MET A 371 -0.06 -13.43 16.09
N PRO A 372 0.52 -12.40 16.73
CA PRO A 372 -0.23 -11.48 17.57
C PRO A 372 -1.36 -10.80 16.77
N GLU A 373 -2.51 -10.66 17.42
CA GLU A 373 -3.77 -10.21 16.79
C GLU A 373 -4.04 -8.72 17.02
N SER A 374 -4.39 -7.98 15.98
CA SER A 374 -4.82 -6.58 16.07
C SER A 374 -6.23 -6.44 15.48
N THR A 375 -7.05 -5.57 16.05
CA THR A 375 -8.41 -5.32 15.57
C THR A 375 -8.43 -4.16 14.59
N TYR A 376 -8.96 -4.41 13.39
CA TYR A 376 -9.17 -3.42 12.33
C TYR A 376 -10.68 -3.22 12.11
N MET A 377 -11.09 -2.20 11.36
CA MET A 377 -12.50 -1.95 11.05
C MET A 377 -13.42 -1.98 12.29
N VAL A 378 -12.90 -1.52 13.43
CA VAL A 378 -13.50 -1.55 14.77
C VAL A 378 -13.70 -2.95 15.38
N VAL A 379 -14.07 -3.97 14.59
CA VAL A 379 -14.54 -5.28 15.09
C VAL A 379 -13.89 -6.50 14.41
N ASP A 380 -12.91 -6.29 13.53
CA ASP A 380 -12.28 -7.34 12.73
C ASP A 380 -10.88 -7.71 13.25
N PRO A 381 -10.75 -8.74 14.11
CA PRO A 381 -9.46 -9.24 14.57
C PRO A 381 -8.68 -9.93 13.44
N ARG A 382 -7.47 -9.44 13.15
CA ARG A 382 -6.56 -10.03 12.16
C ARG A 382 -5.21 -10.33 12.77
N ARG A 383 -4.66 -11.50 12.41
CA ARG A 383 -3.37 -11.98 12.93
C ARG A 383 -2.21 -11.62 12.02
N ASP A 384 -1.11 -11.18 12.62
CA ASP A 384 0.15 -10.98 11.92
C ASP A 384 0.74 -12.34 11.47
N HIS A 385 1.21 -12.43 10.22
CA HIS A 385 1.74 -13.66 9.62
C HIS A 385 3.27 -13.66 9.50
N SER A 386 3.98 -12.79 10.21
CA SER A 386 5.43 -12.88 10.27
C SER A 386 5.93 -14.06 11.10
N LEU A 387 5.05 -14.70 11.90
CA LEU A 387 5.26 -16.00 12.57
C LEU A 387 6.56 -16.02 13.39
N ARG A 388 6.83 -14.90 14.08
CA ARG A 388 8.15 -14.61 14.66
C ARG A 388 8.26 -15.04 16.10
N ILE A 389 9.48 -15.29 16.57
CA ILE A 389 9.78 -15.36 18.01
C ILE A 389 9.50 -13.97 18.60
N PRO A 390 8.76 -13.85 19.73
CA PRO A 390 8.49 -12.55 20.36
C PRO A 390 9.75 -11.73 20.61
N ARG A 391 9.70 -10.43 20.28
CA ARG A 391 10.81 -9.48 20.37
C ARG A 391 10.49 -8.25 21.24
N PRO A 392 10.16 -8.42 22.53
CA PRO A 392 9.92 -7.28 23.43
C PRO A 392 11.15 -6.34 23.56
N ASP A 393 12.36 -6.81 23.27
CA ASP A 393 13.55 -5.94 23.16
C ASP A 393 13.38 -4.84 22.08
N LEU A 394 12.66 -5.12 20.99
CA LEU A 394 12.34 -4.11 19.98
C LEU A 394 11.25 -3.15 20.48
N SER A 395 10.31 -3.61 21.32
CA SER A 395 9.36 -2.74 22.00
C SER A 395 10.07 -1.74 22.91
N VAL A 396 11.05 -2.19 23.70
CA VAL A 396 11.85 -1.31 24.57
C VAL A 396 12.59 -0.25 23.76
N LYS A 397 13.19 -0.62 22.62
CA LYS A 397 14.01 0.28 21.80
C LYS A 397 13.21 1.22 20.90
N LEU A 398 12.13 0.71 20.30
CA LEU A 398 11.45 1.33 19.16
C LEU A 398 9.95 1.55 19.38
N GLY A 399 9.39 1.09 20.51
CA GLY A 399 7.96 1.20 20.81
C GLY A 399 7.07 0.31 19.94
N THR A 400 7.60 -0.73 19.28
CA THR A 400 6.77 -1.69 18.52
C THR A 400 5.91 -2.53 19.47
N PRO A 401 4.75 -3.05 19.04
CA PRO A 401 3.94 -3.93 19.87
C PRO A 401 4.66 -5.26 20.12
N ASN A 402 4.35 -5.91 21.25
CA ASN A 402 4.77 -7.29 21.53
C ASN A 402 3.61 -8.12 22.08
N ALA A 403 3.70 -9.43 21.89
CA ALA A 403 2.66 -10.37 22.28
C ALA A 403 2.45 -10.44 23.81
N CYS A 404 3.49 -10.25 24.62
CA CYS A 404 3.42 -10.39 26.07
C CYS A 404 2.53 -9.31 26.70
N ASN A 405 2.76 -8.05 26.34
CA ASN A 405 2.03 -6.92 26.93
C ASN A 405 0.58 -6.78 26.44
N LYS A 406 0.10 -7.64 25.51
CA LYS A 406 -1.32 -7.76 25.18
C LYS A 406 -2.12 -8.44 26.29
N CYS A 407 -1.53 -9.45 26.95
CA CYS A 407 -2.16 -10.15 28.07
C CYS A 407 -1.69 -9.62 29.43
N HIS A 408 -0.44 -9.15 29.51
CA HIS A 408 0.18 -8.62 30.74
C HIS A 408 0.17 -7.09 30.73
N VAL A 409 -1.03 -6.50 30.73
CA VAL A 409 -1.23 -5.05 30.60
C VAL A 409 -0.66 -4.22 31.76
N ASP A 410 -0.50 -4.83 32.93
CA ASP A 410 0.09 -4.19 34.12
C ASP A 410 1.64 -4.22 34.14
N GLN A 411 2.25 -4.85 33.13
CA GLN A 411 3.71 -4.93 32.99
C GLN A 411 4.16 -4.09 31.80
N ASP A 412 5.39 -3.58 31.87
CA ASP A 412 6.01 -2.85 30.77
C ASP A 412 6.77 -3.78 29.80
N ALA A 413 7.30 -3.22 28.72
CA ALA A 413 8.08 -3.96 27.73
C ALA A 413 9.44 -4.43 28.28
N GLN A 414 9.99 -3.74 29.28
CA GLN A 414 11.26 -4.09 29.90
C GLN A 414 11.13 -5.40 30.69
N TRP A 415 10.04 -5.55 31.44
CA TRP A 415 9.69 -6.81 32.11
C TRP A 415 9.59 -7.97 31.11
N ALA A 416 8.96 -7.75 29.95
CA ALA A 416 8.81 -8.77 28.92
C ALA A 416 10.17 -9.14 28.30
N ASP A 417 11.03 -8.16 28.02
CA ASP A 417 12.41 -8.39 27.52
C ASP A 417 13.24 -9.20 28.54
N GLU A 418 13.19 -8.83 29.81
CA GLU A 418 13.89 -9.54 30.87
C GLU A 418 13.38 -10.98 31.06
N ALA A 419 12.08 -11.22 30.86
CA ALA A 419 11.52 -12.57 30.83
C ALA A 419 12.07 -13.38 29.65
N VAL A 420 11.95 -12.85 28.43
CA VAL A 420 12.41 -13.55 27.21
C VAL A 420 13.91 -13.83 27.26
N ARG A 421 14.74 -12.87 27.69
CA ARG A 421 16.19 -13.08 27.81
C ARG A 421 16.57 -14.15 28.81
N ARG A 422 15.80 -14.32 29.89
CA ARG A 422 16.01 -15.42 30.84
C ARG A 422 15.75 -16.78 30.19
N TRP A 423 14.85 -16.85 29.21
CA TRP A 423 14.47 -18.10 28.53
C TRP A 423 15.40 -18.45 27.36
N VAL A 424 15.66 -17.48 26.48
CA VAL A 424 16.34 -17.72 25.19
C VAL A 424 17.76 -17.15 25.12
N GLY A 425 18.19 -16.40 26.14
CA GLY A 425 19.48 -15.71 26.16
C GLY A 425 19.47 -14.38 25.41
N ALA A 426 20.64 -13.96 24.93
CA ALA A 426 20.78 -12.69 24.19
C ALA A 426 20.04 -12.75 22.84
N THR A 427 19.28 -11.69 22.52
CA THR A 427 18.59 -11.56 21.24
C THR A 427 19.55 -11.09 20.14
N ASN A 428 19.37 -11.60 18.92
CA ASN A 428 20.15 -11.17 17.76
C ASN A 428 19.70 -9.78 17.26
N THR A 429 20.61 -9.06 16.62
CA THR A 429 20.30 -7.81 15.92
C THR A 429 19.17 -8.02 14.91
N HIS A 430 18.28 -7.03 14.81
CA HIS A 430 17.17 -7.03 13.86
C HIS A 430 17.29 -5.84 12.91
N TYR A 431 16.79 -5.97 11.69
CA TYR A 431 16.77 -4.85 10.73
C TYR A 431 15.90 -3.67 11.19
N ALA A 432 15.09 -3.84 12.23
CA ALA A 432 14.12 -2.85 12.71
C ALA A 432 14.79 -1.55 13.14
N GLU A 433 15.95 -1.65 13.82
CA GLU A 433 16.71 -0.48 14.27
C GLU A 433 17.22 0.33 13.06
N THR A 434 17.68 -0.36 12.01
CA THR A 434 18.11 0.27 10.76
C THR A 434 16.95 0.94 10.02
N ILE A 435 15.80 0.26 9.89
CA ILE A 435 14.60 0.82 9.25
C ILE A 435 14.08 2.03 10.04
N ALA A 436 14.03 1.93 11.37
CA ALA A 436 13.58 3.02 12.23
C ALA A 436 14.49 4.25 12.08
N ALA A 437 15.81 4.07 12.10
CA ALA A 437 16.76 5.16 11.89
C ALA A 437 16.61 5.79 10.50
N GLY A 438 16.40 4.98 9.45
CA GLY A 438 16.14 5.46 8.09
C GLY A 438 14.83 6.25 7.96
N ARG A 439 13.75 5.81 8.63
CA ARG A 439 12.45 6.52 8.67
C ARG A 439 12.53 7.88 9.34
N SER A 440 13.40 8.00 10.35
CA SER A 440 13.70 9.28 11.01
C SER A 440 14.68 10.16 10.22
N MET A 441 15.09 9.75 9.02
CA MET A 441 16.08 10.43 8.18
C MET A 441 17.43 10.67 8.90
N ASP A 442 17.85 9.78 9.80
CA ASP A 442 19.15 9.88 10.47
C ASP A 442 20.28 9.62 9.47
N PRO A 443 21.16 10.60 9.17
CA PRO A 443 22.25 10.42 8.20
C PRO A 443 23.21 9.27 8.56
N ARG A 444 23.32 8.92 9.86
CA ARG A 444 24.17 7.81 10.34
C ARG A 444 23.64 6.44 9.91
N SER A 445 22.38 6.36 9.50
CA SER A 445 21.77 5.11 9.03
C SER A 445 22.19 4.71 7.62
N LEU A 446 22.79 5.61 6.83
CA LEU A 446 23.13 5.40 5.42
C LEU A 446 23.92 4.10 5.18
N GLY A 447 24.98 3.88 5.95
CA GLY A 447 25.81 2.68 5.81
C GLY A 447 25.09 1.40 6.22
N ALA A 448 24.27 1.46 7.27
CA ALA A 448 23.49 0.32 7.73
C ALA A 448 22.36 -0.04 6.75
N LEU A 449 21.69 0.96 6.17
CA LEU A 449 20.68 0.77 5.12
C LEU A 449 21.30 0.19 3.85
N SER A 450 22.47 0.69 3.45
CA SER A 450 23.20 0.18 2.27
C SER A 450 23.62 -1.27 2.46
N ALA A 451 24.13 -1.63 3.64
CA ALA A 451 24.44 -3.01 4.00
C ALA A 451 23.19 -3.90 4.01
N LEU A 452 22.08 -3.41 4.58
CA LEU A 452 20.80 -4.13 4.62
C LEU A 452 20.26 -4.39 3.20
N ALA A 453 20.33 -3.41 2.30
CA ALA A 453 19.84 -3.54 0.93
C ALA A 453 20.54 -4.65 0.13
N VAL A 454 21.84 -4.88 0.37
CA VAL A 454 22.64 -5.89 -0.36
C VAL A 454 22.76 -7.23 0.38
N ASP A 455 22.21 -7.34 1.59
CA ASP A 455 22.26 -8.58 2.38
C ASP A 455 21.23 -9.60 1.87
N ALA A 456 21.68 -10.54 1.04
CA ALA A 456 20.84 -11.60 0.48
C ALA A 456 20.27 -12.59 1.52
N ALA A 457 20.72 -12.55 2.78
CA ALA A 457 20.12 -13.32 3.86
C ALA A 457 18.84 -12.68 4.42
N GLN A 458 18.56 -11.41 4.09
CA GLN A 458 17.36 -10.70 4.51
C GLN A 458 16.22 -10.87 3.50
N PRO A 459 14.95 -10.83 3.96
CA PRO A 459 13.80 -10.91 3.06
C PRO A 459 13.83 -9.82 1.98
N ALA A 460 13.41 -10.15 0.76
CA ALA A 460 13.39 -9.22 -0.37
C ALA A 460 12.58 -7.94 -0.08
N ILE A 461 11.44 -8.04 0.61
CA ILE A 461 10.62 -6.88 1.01
C ILE A 461 11.37 -5.95 1.99
N VAL A 462 12.22 -6.50 2.87
CA VAL A 462 13.04 -5.72 3.80
C VAL A 462 14.14 -4.98 3.03
N ARG A 463 14.81 -5.67 2.10
CA ARG A 463 15.85 -5.08 1.24
C ARG A 463 15.28 -3.98 0.34
N ALA A 464 14.10 -4.21 -0.24
CA ALA A 464 13.37 -3.19 -1.00
C ALA A 464 13.01 -1.99 -0.11
N THR A 465 12.58 -2.21 1.13
CA THR A 465 12.33 -1.11 2.09
C THR A 465 13.60 -0.30 2.36
N ALA A 466 14.75 -0.97 2.53
CA ALA A 466 16.03 -0.27 2.70
C ALA A 466 16.39 0.59 1.49
N LEU A 467 16.17 0.09 0.27
CA LEU A 467 16.34 0.87 -0.97
C LEU A 467 15.39 2.07 -1.04
N GLU A 468 14.10 1.90 -0.69
CA GLU A 468 13.12 3.01 -0.65
C GLU A 468 13.57 4.11 0.32
N LEU A 469 14.12 3.75 1.49
CA LEU A 469 14.66 4.71 2.45
C LEU A 469 15.94 5.40 1.94
N LEU A 470 16.84 4.66 1.27
CA LEU A 470 18.05 5.22 0.66
C LEU A 470 17.76 6.26 -0.43
N ARG A 471 16.61 6.17 -1.10
CA ARG A 471 16.16 7.18 -2.07
C ARG A 471 16.04 8.57 -1.45
N ASN A 472 15.66 8.64 -0.17
CA ASN A 472 15.55 9.90 0.56
C ASN A 472 16.90 10.43 1.05
N MET A 473 17.98 9.68 0.83
CA MET A 473 19.35 10.03 1.18
C MET A 473 20.26 9.91 -0.07
N PRO A 474 20.10 10.78 -1.09
CA PRO A 474 20.82 10.66 -2.36
C PRO A 474 22.33 10.88 -2.18
N THR A 475 23.08 9.77 -2.12
CA THR A 475 24.53 9.77 -2.02
C THR A 475 25.14 8.78 -3.02
N GLU A 476 26.46 8.86 -3.23
CA GLU A 476 27.18 7.83 -4.01
C GLU A 476 27.07 6.44 -3.39
N GLU A 477 26.90 6.34 -2.07
CA GLU A 477 26.68 5.08 -1.38
C GLU A 477 25.30 4.50 -1.67
N SER A 478 24.25 5.31 -1.57
CA SER A 478 22.88 4.93 -1.95
C SER A 478 22.81 4.48 -3.41
N LEU A 479 23.50 5.18 -4.31
CA LEU A 479 23.58 4.81 -5.71
C LEU A 479 24.30 3.47 -5.92
N ARG A 480 25.43 3.23 -5.23
CA ARG A 480 26.13 1.93 -5.31
C ARG A 480 25.25 0.79 -4.81
N ALA A 481 24.52 0.99 -3.73
CA ALA A 481 23.56 0.01 -3.23
C ALA A 481 22.44 -0.28 -4.26
N ALA A 482 21.91 0.76 -4.91
CA ALA A 482 20.92 0.60 -5.98
C ALA A 482 21.48 -0.20 -7.17
N VAL A 483 22.64 0.19 -7.70
CA VAL A 483 23.27 -0.46 -8.86
C VAL A 483 23.57 -1.94 -8.57
N ALA A 484 24.01 -2.27 -7.36
CA ALA A 484 24.25 -3.66 -6.95
C ALA A 484 22.98 -4.54 -6.96
N ASN A 485 21.80 -3.93 -6.88
CA ASN A 485 20.51 -4.59 -6.77
C ASN A 485 19.69 -4.59 -8.08
N LEU A 486 20.16 -3.93 -9.15
CA LEU A 486 19.45 -3.90 -10.44
C LEU A 486 19.31 -5.30 -11.09
N GLY A 487 20.19 -6.24 -10.75
CA GLY A 487 20.15 -7.62 -11.24
C GLY A 487 19.67 -8.65 -10.21
N ASP A 488 19.01 -8.22 -9.13
CA ASP A 488 18.56 -9.16 -8.08
C ASP A 488 17.55 -10.18 -8.63
N LYS A 489 17.49 -11.38 -8.02
CA LYS A 489 16.52 -12.41 -8.42
C LYS A 489 15.06 -11.99 -8.17
N ASP A 490 14.82 -11.20 -7.13
CA ASP A 490 13.48 -10.79 -6.71
C ASP A 490 13.07 -9.48 -7.39
N PRO A 491 11.95 -9.46 -8.14
CA PRO A 491 11.56 -8.27 -8.91
C PRO A 491 11.22 -7.06 -8.05
N ILE A 492 10.81 -7.21 -6.78
CA ILE A 492 10.54 -6.05 -5.92
C ILE A 492 11.83 -5.28 -5.58
N VAL A 493 12.95 -6.00 -5.48
CA VAL A 493 14.27 -5.42 -5.23
C VAL A 493 14.75 -4.69 -6.48
N ARG A 494 14.64 -5.32 -7.66
CA ARG A 494 14.97 -4.67 -8.95
C ARG A 494 14.12 -3.42 -9.18
N LEU A 495 12.80 -3.51 -8.99
CA LEU A 495 11.84 -2.41 -9.13
C LEU A 495 12.26 -1.21 -8.27
N THR A 496 12.55 -1.45 -6.99
CA THR A 496 12.90 -0.36 -6.06
C THR A 496 14.28 0.22 -6.33
N ALA A 497 15.24 -0.60 -6.77
CA ALA A 497 16.56 -0.14 -7.17
C ALA A 497 16.51 0.81 -8.38
N VAL A 498 15.67 0.53 -9.38
CA VAL A 498 15.50 1.39 -10.57
C VAL A 498 15.06 2.80 -10.20
N ASP A 499 14.17 2.97 -9.24
CA ASP A 499 13.64 4.30 -8.88
C ASP A 499 14.72 5.21 -8.28
N ILE A 500 15.72 4.68 -7.55
CA ILE A 500 16.85 5.47 -7.05
C ILE A 500 17.68 6.03 -8.23
N ILE A 501 17.79 5.30 -9.34
CA ILE A 501 18.54 5.77 -10.52
C ILE A 501 17.88 7.03 -11.14
N SER A 502 16.59 7.28 -10.87
CA SER A 502 15.91 8.50 -11.30
C SER A 502 16.51 9.79 -10.73
N LEU A 503 17.34 9.69 -9.69
CA LEU A 503 18.04 10.82 -9.07
C LEU A 503 19.28 11.25 -9.86
N LEU A 504 19.78 10.41 -10.78
CA LEU A 504 20.88 10.79 -11.67
C LEU A 504 20.44 11.78 -12.76
N PRO A 505 21.37 12.59 -13.29
CA PRO A 505 21.16 13.31 -14.56
C PRO A 505 20.67 12.35 -15.65
N ALA A 506 19.72 12.80 -16.47
CA ALA A 506 19.03 11.96 -17.45
C ALA A 506 20.00 11.21 -18.36
N GLU A 507 21.05 11.90 -18.81
CA GLU A 507 22.06 11.40 -19.75
C GLU A 507 22.82 10.18 -19.22
N ARG A 508 22.90 10.01 -17.89
CA ARG A 508 23.63 8.92 -17.24
C ARG A 508 22.76 7.72 -16.88
N ARG A 509 21.43 7.86 -16.90
CA ARG A 509 20.51 6.78 -16.48
C ARG A 509 20.58 5.56 -17.40
N GLY A 510 20.85 5.80 -18.68
CA GLY A 510 21.03 4.75 -19.69
C GLY A 510 22.19 3.80 -19.39
N GLU A 511 23.22 4.26 -18.65
CA GLU A 511 24.37 3.44 -18.24
C GLU A 511 23.96 2.21 -17.41
N PHE A 512 22.87 2.33 -16.65
CA PHE A 512 22.45 1.33 -15.65
C PHE A 512 21.13 0.65 -15.98
N VAL A 513 20.15 1.41 -16.49
CA VAL A 513 18.74 0.96 -16.54
C VAL A 513 18.39 0.31 -17.88
N PHE A 514 19.18 0.52 -18.93
CA PHE A 514 18.87 -0.02 -20.26
C PHE A 514 18.56 -1.53 -20.28
N PRO A 515 19.35 -2.41 -19.63
CA PRO A 515 19.07 -3.85 -19.64
C PRO A 515 17.69 -4.23 -19.07
N LEU A 516 17.12 -3.40 -18.20
CA LEU A 516 15.85 -3.66 -17.53
C LEU A 516 14.63 -3.33 -18.40
N LEU A 517 14.83 -2.73 -19.58
CA LEU A 517 13.77 -2.61 -20.59
C LEU A 517 13.37 -3.97 -21.17
N ASP A 518 14.20 -5.00 -21.03
CA ASP A 518 13.92 -6.38 -21.42
C ASP A 518 13.59 -7.29 -20.22
N ASP A 519 13.37 -6.72 -19.02
CA ASP A 519 13.02 -7.52 -17.82
C ASP A 519 11.73 -8.33 -18.08
N PRO A 520 11.65 -9.61 -17.70
CA PRO A 520 10.43 -10.38 -17.91
C PRO A 520 9.22 -9.82 -17.16
N VAL A 521 9.45 -9.10 -16.05
CA VAL A 521 8.39 -8.58 -15.18
C VAL A 521 7.94 -7.18 -15.61
N LEU A 522 6.65 -7.03 -15.88
CA LEU A 522 6.03 -5.82 -16.40
C LEU A 522 6.33 -4.60 -15.51
N ALA A 523 6.14 -4.71 -14.19
CA ALA A 523 6.39 -3.58 -13.29
C ALA A 523 7.82 -3.04 -13.39
N VAL A 524 8.82 -3.92 -13.56
CA VAL A 524 10.24 -3.54 -13.67
C VAL A 524 10.50 -2.85 -15.01
N ARG A 525 10.02 -3.41 -16.13
CA ARG A 525 10.16 -2.78 -17.46
C ARG A 525 9.53 -1.40 -17.53
N MET A 526 8.31 -1.26 -17.02
CA MET A 526 7.60 0.01 -16.99
C MET A 526 8.37 1.06 -16.19
N GLU A 527 8.95 0.66 -15.05
CA GLU A 527 9.73 1.55 -14.20
C GLU A 527 11.04 1.96 -14.89
N ALA A 528 11.72 1.02 -15.53
CA ALA A 528 12.91 1.28 -16.33
C ALA A 528 12.61 2.28 -17.44
N ALA A 529 11.51 2.10 -18.17
CA ALA A 529 11.06 3.01 -19.21
C ALA A 529 10.71 4.40 -18.68
N ARG A 530 10.01 4.49 -17.54
CA ARG A 530 9.68 5.78 -16.88
C ARG A 530 10.95 6.54 -16.48
N VAL A 531 11.92 5.86 -15.89
CA VAL A 531 13.20 6.48 -15.48
C VAL A 531 14.00 6.98 -16.68
N LEU A 532 13.91 6.28 -17.82
CA LEU A 532 14.53 6.65 -19.10
C LEU A 532 13.70 7.63 -19.95
N ALA A 533 12.50 8.00 -19.54
CA ALA A 533 11.63 8.90 -20.29
C ALA A 533 12.26 10.25 -20.70
N PRO A 534 13.04 10.94 -19.83
CA PRO A 534 13.67 12.22 -20.20
C PRO A 534 14.94 12.05 -21.05
N VAL A 535 15.44 10.82 -21.25
CA VAL A 535 16.68 10.58 -22.01
C VAL A 535 16.40 10.75 -23.50
N SER A 536 17.18 11.59 -24.18
CA SER A 536 16.96 11.86 -25.60
C SER A 536 17.24 10.63 -26.47
N ALA A 537 16.55 10.55 -27.62
CA ALA A 537 16.77 9.47 -28.59
C ALA A 537 18.21 9.45 -29.14
N ASP A 538 18.88 10.62 -29.18
CA ASP A 538 20.27 10.72 -29.62
C ASP A 538 21.24 10.00 -28.67
N VAL A 539 20.92 9.93 -27.38
CA VAL A 539 21.71 9.19 -26.38
C VAL A 539 21.40 7.69 -26.41
N LEU A 540 20.13 7.31 -26.58
CA LEU A 540 19.67 5.92 -26.55
C LEU A 540 19.88 5.18 -27.89
N GLY A 541 19.99 5.87 -29.01
CA GLY A 541 19.99 5.22 -30.32
C GLY A 541 18.67 4.49 -30.65
N PRO A 542 18.53 3.91 -31.86
CA PRO A 542 17.23 3.49 -32.38
C PRO A 542 16.57 2.32 -31.63
N GLU A 543 17.34 1.26 -31.32
CA GLU A 543 16.80 0.08 -30.64
C GLU A 543 16.35 0.41 -29.21
N GLN A 544 17.19 1.12 -28.46
CA GLN A 544 16.88 1.45 -27.07
C GLN A 544 15.72 2.45 -26.98
N THR A 545 15.62 3.38 -27.92
CA THR A 545 14.46 4.28 -28.07
C THR A 545 13.17 3.47 -28.28
N LEU A 546 13.19 2.47 -29.16
CA LEU A 546 12.02 1.62 -29.41
C LEU A 546 11.58 0.86 -28.16
N LYS A 547 12.52 0.24 -27.44
CA LYS A 547 12.23 -0.50 -26.20
C LYS A 547 11.72 0.41 -25.09
N ARG A 548 12.32 1.59 -24.92
CA ARG A 548 11.83 2.62 -23.99
C ARG A 548 10.40 2.99 -24.33
N ASP A 549 10.10 3.28 -25.59
CA ASP A 549 8.77 3.73 -26.00
C ASP A 549 7.71 2.62 -25.85
N GLN A 550 8.08 1.35 -26.03
CA GLN A 550 7.23 0.20 -25.69
C GLN A 550 6.93 0.16 -24.19
N GLY A 551 7.95 0.23 -23.32
CA GLY A 551 7.74 0.25 -21.87
C GLY A 551 6.99 1.50 -21.38
N LEU A 552 7.12 2.65 -22.07
CA LEU A 552 6.31 3.84 -21.79
C LEU A 552 4.84 3.67 -22.19
N LYS A 553 4.56 2.92 -23.26
CA LYS A 553 3.19 2.53 -23.62
C LYS A 553 2.61 1.64 -22.53
N GLU A 554 3.34 0.61 -22.10
CA GLU A 554 2.95 -0.26 -20.97
C GLU A 554 2.68 0.57 -19.70
N TYR A 555 3.58 1.50 -19.36
CA TYR A 555 3.40 2.43 -18.24
C TYR A 555 2.13 3.26 -18.36
N MET A 556 1.87 3.83 -19.54
CA MET A 556 0.69 4.65 -19.81
C MET A 556 -0.60 3.84 -19.75
N ASP A 557 -0.60 2.60 -20.25
CA ASP A 557 -1.77 1.72 -20.19
C ASP A 557 -2.13 1.38 -18.73
N ALA A 558 -1.14 1.14 -17.87
CA ALA A 558 -1.36 0.98 -16.43
C ALA A 558 -1.90 2.23 -15.74
N GLN A 559 -1.42 3.42 -16.11
CA GLN A 559 -1.98 4.66 -15.56
C GLN A 559 -3.43 4.84 -16.03
N LYS A 560 -3.75 4.51 -17.29
CA LYS A 560 -5.11 4.66 -17.85
C LYS A 560 -6.11 3.74 -17.18
N LEU A 561 -5.69 2.52 -16.83
CA LEU A 561 -6.49 1.61 -16.01
C LEU A 561 -6.93 2.28 -14.69
N ASN A 562 -6.09 3.17 -14.15
CA ASN A 562 -6.33 3.88 -12.89
C ASN A 562 -6.68 5.37 -13.10
N ALA A 563 -7.18 5.77 -14.26
CA ALA A 563 -7.50 7.16 -14.59
C ALA A 563 -8.65 7.76 -13.75
N ASP A 564 -9.29 6.95 -12.92
CA ASP A 564 -10.23 7.30 -11.86
C ASP A 564 -9.54 7.80 -10.58
N THR A 565 -8.22 7.96 -10.60
CA THR A 565 -7.40 8.38 -9.46
C THR A 565 -6.60 9.64 -9.77
N PRO A 566 -6.51 10.62 -8.84
CA PRO A 566 -5.66 11.79 -9.04
C PRO A 566 -4.18 11.39 -9.14
N GLU A 567 -3.76 10.32 -8.43
CA GLU A 567 -2.40 9.78 -8.48
C GLU A 567 -1.99 9.35 -9.88
N ALA A 568 -2.81 8.54 -10.57
CA ALA A 568 -2.48 8.06 -11.90
C ALA A 568 -2.49 9.20 -12.93
N LEU A 569 -3.44 10.13 -12.82
CA LEU A 569 -3.49 11.30 -13.69
C LEU A 569 -2.25 12.18 -13.53
N ALA A 570 -1.82 12.49 -12.30
CA ALA A 570 -0.57 13.22 -12.13
C ALA A 570 0.66 12.41 -12.53
N ASN A 571 0.67 11.07 -12.42
CA ASN A 571 1.75 10.27 -12.98
C ASN A 571 1.84 10.40 -14.51
N MET A 572 0.71 10.43 -15.22
CA MET A 572 0.69 10.75 -16.66
C MET A 572 1.17 12.18 -16.92
N GLY A 573 0.80 13.12 -16.06
CA GLY A 573 1.28 14.51 -16.08
C GLY A 573 2.79 14.61 -15.91
N ASN A 574 3.36 13.91 -14.92
CA ASN A 574 4.78 13.85 -14.63
C ASN A 574 5.57 13.27 -15.81
N LEU A 575 5.08 12.19 -16.40
CA LEU A 575 5.70 11.58 -17.59
C LEU A 575 5.63 12.52 -18.80
N SER A 576 4.50 13.21 -18.99
CA SER A 576 4.34 14.18 -20.07
C SER A 576 5.29 15.38 -19.88
N ALA A 577 5.39 15.89 -18.65
CA ALA A 577 6.29 16.98 -18.29
C ALA A 577 7.76 16.59 -18.47
N SER A 578 8.17 15.38 -18.07
CA SER A 578 9.55 14.90 -18.27
C SER A 578 9.93 14.76 -19.74
N ARG A 579 8.94 14.56 -20.62
CA ARG A 579 9.10 14.53 -22.08
C ARG A 579 8.85 15.88 -22.76
N ARG A 580 8.64 16.94 -21.97
CA ARG A 580 8.35 18.31 -22.42
C ARG A 580 7.06 18.44 -23.24
N LEU A 581 6.12 17.52 -23.05
CA LEU A 581 4.76 17.56 -23.59
C LEU A 581 3.87 18.39 -22.65
N PHE A 582 4.15 19.70 -22.57
CA PHE A 582 3.61 20.56 -21.52
C PHE A 582 2.07 20.69 -21.56
N ALA A 583 1.46 20.76 -22.75
CA ALA A 583 0.01 20.84 -22.88
C ALA A 583 -0.70 19.57 -22.36
N ASP A 584 -0.11 18.39 -22.61
CA ASP A 584 -0.65 17.14 -22.07
C ASP A 584 -0.43 17.07 -20.55
N ALA A 585 0.72 17.52 -20.06
CA ALA A 585 1.01 17.56 -18.62
C ALA A 585 0.01 18.43 -17.85
N GLU A 586 -0.24 19.65 -18.34
CA GLU A 586 -1.23 20.57 -17.78
C GLU A 586 -2.63 19.94 -17.77
N ARG A 587 -3.07 19.35 -18.90
CA ARG A 587 -4.36 18.66 -18.99
C ARG A 587 -4.51 17.58 -17.93
N TYR A 588 -3.48 16.75 -17.72
CA TYR A 588 -3.55 15.67 -16.74
C TYR A 588 -3.52 16.17 -15.29
N TYR A 589 -2.75 17.20 -14.96
CA TYR A 589 -2.80 17.78 -13.61
C TYR A 589 -4.14 18.44 -13.32
N LEU A 590 -4.72 19.16 -14.28
CA LEU A 590 -6.07 19.73 -14.14
C LEU A 590 -7.12 18.63 -13.99
N ALA A 591 -7.02 17.53 -14.75
CA ALA A 591 -7.90 16.38 -14.59
C ALA A 591 -7.75 15.73 -13.19
N ALA A 592 -6.54 15.66 -12.63
CA ALA A 592 -6.33 15.17 -11.27
C ALA A 592 -7.03 16.07 -10.23
N LEU A 593 -6.95 17.39 -10.38
CA LEU A 593 -7.61 18.37 -9.50
C LEU A 593 -9.14 18.42 -9.68
N ASP A 594 -9.63 17.97 -10.82
CA ASP A 594 -11.06 17.82 -11.11
C ASP A 594 -11.63 16.52 -10.49
N ILE A 595 -10.78 15.51 -10.24
CA ILE A 595 -11.15 14.33 -9.43
C ILE A 595 -11.06 14.66 -7.93
N GLU A 596 -9.97 15.27 -7.47
CA GLU A 596 -9.77 15.65 -6.07
C GLU A 596 -9.17 17.06 -5.96
N PRO A 597 -10.01 18.09 -5.73
CA PRO A 597 -9.55 19.47 -5.64
C PRO A 597 -8.57 19.77 -4.51
N MET A 598 -8.57 18.97 -3.42
CA MET A 598 -7.69 19.14 -2.28
C MET A 598 -6.35 18.41 -2.44
N TRP A 599 -6.12 17.72 -3.57
CA TRP A 599 -4.92 16.91 -3.74
C TRP A 599 -3.68 17.76 -4.04
N ILE A 600 -2.89 18.00 -2.98
CA ILE A 600 -1.70 18.86 -2.98
C ILE A 600 -0.67 18.51 -4.08
N PRO A 601 -0.30 17.23 -4.32
CA PRO A 601 0.74 16.89 -5.30
C PRO A 601 0.46 17.41 -6.71
N ALA A 602 -0.78 17.33 -7.22
CA ALA A 602 -1.10 17.87 -8.54
C ALA A 602 -0.97 19.40 -8.60
N ARG A 603 -1.28 20.12 -7.53
CA ARG A 603 -1.13 21.58 -7.47
C ARG A 603 0.32 21.99 -7.54
N VAL A 604 1.16 21.34 -6.74
CA VAL A 604 2.61 21.59 -6.72
C VAL A 604 3.21 21.27 -8.09
N ASN A 605 2.89 20.10 -8.66
CA ASN A 605 3.41 19.69 -9.96
C ASN A 605 2.94 20.61 -11.11
N LEU A 606 1.70 21.11 -11.04
CA LEU A 606 1.18 22.08 -12.01
C LEU A 606 1.86 23.45 -11.88
N ALA A 607 2.09 23.92 -10.65
CA ALA A 607 2.84 25.15 -10.41
C ALA A 607 4.30 25.02 -10.88
N ASP A 608 4.93 23.86 -10.70
CA ASP A 608 6.26 23.56 -11.22
C ASP A 608 6.30 23.49 -12.75
N LEU A 609 5.25 22.95 -13.38
CA LEU A 609 5.10 22.98 -14.83
C LEU A 609 5.03 24.42 -15.34
N TYR A 610 4.21 25.26 -14.72
CA TYR A 610 4.12 26.68 -15.07
C TYR A 610 5.43 27.43 -14.86
N ARG A 611 6.19 27.11 -13.80
CA ARG A 611 7.55 27.62 -13.59
C ARG A 611 8.47 27.28 -14.77
N VAL A 612 8.46 26.02 -15.23
CA VAL A 612 9.25 25.59 -16.40
C VAL A 612 8.83 26.33 -17.68
N MET A 613 7.54 26.67 -17.79
CA MET A 613 6.97 27.46 -18.89
C MET A 613 7.16 28.98 -18.72
N GLN A 614 7.81 29.45 -17.64
CA GLN A 614 7.97 30.87 -17.29
C GLN A 614 6.64 31.61 -17.09
N GLN A 615 5.64 30.91 -16.56
CA GLN A 615 4.31 31.43 -16.25
C GLN A 615 4.09 31.48 -14.73
N ASP A 616 5.00 32.10 -13.98
CA ASP A 616 4.98 32.07 -12.50
C ASP A 616 3.64 32.57 -11.90
N HIS A 617 2.98 33.56 -12.51
CA HIS A 617 1.63 34.02 -12.10
C HIS A 617 0.56 32.92 -12.16
N ASN A 618 0.60 32.03 -13.17
CA ASN A 618 -0.33 30.90 -13.21
C ASN A 618 -0.04 29.91 -12.08
N GLY A 619 1.24 29.69 -11.78
CA GLY A 619 1.66 28.88 -10.64
C GLY A 619 1.20 29.46 -9.30
N GLU A 620 1.30 30.78 -9.13
CA GLU A 620 0.79 31.46 -7.94
C GLU A 620 -0.71 31.24 -7.76
N ASN A 621 -1.51 31.43 -8.81
CA ASN A 621 -2.97 31.23 -8.75
C ASN A 621 -3.33 29.82 -8.29
N VAL A 622 -2.71 28.79 -8.88
CA VAL A 622 -2.95 27.38 -8.51
C VAL A 622 -2.60 27.08 -7.05
N LEU A 623 -1.53 27.69 -6.54
CA LEU A 623 -1.06 27.50 -5.17
C LEU A 623 -1.94 28.23 -4.15
N ARG A 624 -2.35 29.47 -4.44
CA ARG A 624 -3.31 30.21 -3.60
C ARG A 624 -4.65 29.50 -3.52
N GLU A 625 -5.16 29.05 -4.66
CA GLU A 625 -6.35 28.18 -4.73
C GLU A 625 -6.20 26.87 -3.94
N GLY A 626 -4.98 26.36 -3.82
CA GLY A 626 -4.68 25.22 -2.97
C GLY A 626 -4.80 25.56 -1.49
N LEU A 627 -4.22 26.69 -1.06
CA LEU A 627 -4.29 27.16 0.32
C LEU A 627 -5.69 27.59 0.74
N ASP A 628 -6.54 28.05 -0.20
CA ASP A 628 -7.96 28.31 0.07
C ASP A 628 -8.71 27.02 0.42
N ARG A 629 -8.27 25.88 -0.14
CA ARG A 629 -8.89 24.56 0.08
C ARG A 629 -8.26 23.78 1.24
N VAL A 630 -6.95 23.92 1.42
CA VAL A 630 -6.19 23.28 2.51
C VAL A 630 -5.37 24.37 3.25
N PRO A 631 -6.03 25.17 4.12
CA PRO A 631 -5.36 26.28 4.80
C PRO A 631 -4.20 25.82 5.67
N GLY A 632 -3.07 26.51 5.55
CA GLY A 632 -1.88 26.26 6.38
C GLY A 632 -1.05 25.05 5.97
N ASP A 633 -1.36 24.38 4.85
CA ASP A 633 -0.55 23.25 4.39
C ASP A 633 0.92 23.68 4.16
N PRO A 634 1.89 22.96 4.76
CA PRO A 634 3.29 23.37 4.71
C PRO A 634 3.89 23.28 3.31
N VAL A 635 3.48 22.30 2.51
CA VAL A 635 4.03 22.08 1.16
C VAL A 635 3.53 23.16 0.21
N LEU A 636 2.23 23.45 0.22
CA LEU A 636 1.66 24.54 -0.58
C LEU A 636 2.23 25.90 -0.20
N THR A 637 2.40 26.16 1.11
CA THR A 637 2.98 27.40 1.61
C THR A 637 4.43 27.55 1.15
N GLU A 638 5.24 26.48 1.24
CA GLU A 638 6.60 26.45 0.73
C GLU A 638 6.64 26.72 -0.79
N SER A 639 5.84 26.00 -1.57
CA SER A 639 5.78 26.18 -3.04
C SER A 639 5.36 27.60 -3.43
N LEU A 640 4.40 28.20 -2.72
CA LEU A 640 3.95 29.58 -2.97
C LEU A 640 5.05 30.58 -2.64
N ALA A 641 5.70 30.47 -1.48
CA ALA A 641 6.79 31.36 -1.10
C ALA A 641 7.94 31.31 -2.12
N MET A 642 8.34 30.12 -2.57
CA MET A 642 9.36 29.97 -3.62
C MET A 642 8.94 30.58 -4.96
N ASN A 643 7.65 30.52 -5.30
CA ASN A 643 7.10 31.16 -6.49
C ASN A 643 7.18 32.69 -6.38
N LEU A 644 6.72 33.26 -5.26
CA LEU A 644 6.76 34.70 -4.98
C LEU A 644 8.18 35.28 -4.99
N VAL A 645 9.18 34.56 -4.46
CA VAL A 645 10.59 34.96 -4.54
C VAL A 645 11.04 35.14 -5.99
N ARG A 646 10.65 34.24 -6.92
CA ARG A 646 11.00 34.37 -8.34
C ARG A 646 10.32 35.56 -9.01
N GLN A 647 9.12 35.89 -8.57
CA GLN A 647 8.39 37.09 -9.03
C GLN A 647 8.92 38.39 -8.40
N GLY A 648 9.85 38.31 -7.44
CA GLY A 648 10.37 39.46 -6.70
C GLY A 648 9.45 39.96 -5.58
N GLN A 649 8.37 39.23 -5.26
CA GLN A 649 7.44 39.52 -4.15
C GLN A 649 7.99 39.01 -2.82
N ASN A 650 9.17 39.53 -2.48
CA ASN A 650 10.03 39.03 -1.42
C ASN A 650 9.44 39.19 -0.01
N ASP A 651 8.76 40.30 0.27
CA ASP A 651 8.20 40.56 1.61
C ASP A 651 7.08 39.56 1.95
N GLU A 652 6.19 39.29 1.00
CA GLU A 652 5.11 38.32 1.18
C GLU A 652 5.67 36.90 1.33
N ALA A 653 6.68 36.51 0.54
CA ALA A 653 7.32 35.21 0.65
C ALA A 653 7.95 35.00 2.04
N VAL A 654 8.65 36.02 2.56
CA VAL A 654 9.24 35.96 3.90
C VAL A 654 8.16 35.87 4.97
N ASP A 655 7.06 36.62 4.85
CA ASP A 655 5.98 36.58 5.84
C ASP A 655 5.25 35.22 5.86
N LEU A 656 5.04 34.59 4.70
CA LEU A 656 4.52 33.22 4.59
C LEU A 656 5.45 32.22 5.30
N LEU A 657 6.75 32.27 5.01
CA LEU A 657 7.73 31.35 5.62
C LEU A 657 7.94 31.61 7.11
N ARG A 658 7.79 32.86 7.58
CA ARG A 658 7.76 33.17 9.01
C ARG A 658 6.57 32.51 9.69
N GLY A 659 5.38 32.64 9.09
CA GLY A 659 4.17 31.97 9.57
C GLY A 659 4.33 30.45 9.60
N LEU A 660 4.91 29.88 8.54
CA LEU A 660 5.19 28.45 8.45
C LEU A 660 6.14 27.97 9.56
N ALA A 661 7.26 28.67 9.78
CA ALA A 661 8.21 28.33 10.84
C ALA A 661 7.61 28.47 12.25
N ALA A 662 6.68 29.41 12.45
CA ALA A 662 5.97 29.58 13.71
C ALA A 662 4.92 28.47 13.95
N ALA A 663 4.20 28.05 12.91
CA ALA A 663 3.19 27.00 12.98
C ALA A 663 3.79 25.60 13.14
N TYR A 664 4.97 25.36 12.54
CA TYR A 664 5.67 24.08 12.57
C TYR A 664 7.08 24.23 13.16
N PRO A 665 7.20 24.57 14.45
CA PRO A 665 8.49 24.92 15.03
C PRO A 665 9.37 23.68 15.28
N ASP A 666 8.80 22.47 15.15
CA ASP A 666 9.52 21.19 15.15
C ASP A 666 10.00 20.75 13.76
N GLN A 667 9.67 21.48 12.69
CA GLN A 667 10.16 21.20 11.34
C GLN A 667 11.35 22.09 11.01
N VAL A 668 12.56 21.53 11.07
CA VAL A 668 13.80 22.25 10.76
C VAL A 668 13.78 22.92 9.38
N ARG A 669 13.15 22.27 8.39
CA ARG A 669 13.01 22.76 7.01
C ARG A 669 12.30 24.12 6.95
N ALA A 670 11.24 24.33 7.75
CA ALA A 670 10.49 25.58 7.74
C ALA A 670 11.36 26.77 8.21
N SER A 671 12.13 26.58 9.28
CA SER A 671 13.06 27.60 9.78
C SER A 671 14.22 27.85 8.81
N TYR A 672 14.75 26.78 8.21
CA TYR A 672 15.80 26.87 7.18
C TYR A 672 15.33 27.70 5.98
N LEU A 673 14.15 27.38 5.42
CA LEU A 673 13.60 28.10 4.26
C LEU A 673 13.33 29.57 4.57
N HIS A 674 12.77 29.88 5.75
CA HIS A 674 12.58 31.26 6.19
C HIS A 674 13.91 32.03 6.24
N ALA A 675 14.97 31.43 6.78
CA ALA A 675 16.29 32.05 6.81
C ALA A 675 16.90 32.22 5.41
N VAL A 676 16.77 31.23 4.53
CA VAL A 676 17.25 31.33 3.14
C VAL A 676 16.53 32.46 2.40
N ALA A 677 15.21 32.60 2.57
CA ALA A 677 14.44 33.69 1.99
C ALA A 677 14.84 35.07 2.56
N LEU A 678 15.11 35.18 3.86
CA LEU A 678 15.66 36.41 4.44
C LEU A 678 17.03 36.74 3.84
N ASN A 679 17.91 35.74 3.70
CA ASN A 679 19.25 35.96 3.15
C ASN A 679 19.21 36.38 1.66
N SER A 680 18.40 35.69 0.83
CA SER A 680 18.27 36.01 -0.59
C SER A 680 17.68 37.39 -0.85
N THR A 681 17.01 37.97 0.15
CA THR A 681 16.40 39.31 0.11
C THR A 681 17.27 40.38 0.78
N GLY A 682 18.52 40.06 1.13
CA GLY A 682 19.49 40.98 1.71
C GLY A 682 19.38 41.18 3.22
N ARG A 683 18.50 40.42 3.90
CA ARG A 683 18.25 40.47 5.35
C ARG A 683 19.08 39.44 6.11
N ALA A 684 20.37 39.35 5.77
CA ALA A 684 21.27 38.31 6.26
C ALA A 684 21.42 38.28 7.80
N THR A 685 21.39 39.41 8.49
CA THR A 685 21.43 39.46 9.96
C THR A 685 20.20 38.81 10.60
N GLU A 686 19.02 39.02 10.01
CA GLU A 686 17.79 38.38 10.47
C GLU A 686 17.80 36.89 10.16
N ALA A 687 18.30 36.50 8.97
CA ALA A 687 18.50 35.10 8.60
C ALA A 687 19.36 34.35 9.63
N LEU A 688 20.49 34.94 10.03
CA LEU A 688 21.36 34.37 11.06
C LEU A 688 20.62 34.21 12.40
N GLY A 689 19.85 35.20 12.83
CA GLY A 689 19.06 35.09 14.07
C GLY A 689 18.02 33.96 14.04
N VAL A 690 17.37 33.75 12.88
CA VAL A 690 16.44 32.61 12.69
C VAL A 690 17.18 31.29 12.75
N LEU A 691 18.32 31.15 12.05
CA LEU A 691 19.10 29.92 12.05
C LEU A 691 19.67 29.59 13.43
N GLU A 692 20.18 30.58 14.16
CA GLU A 692 20.70 30.38 15.52
C GLU A 692 19.58 29.95 16.49
N THR A 693 18.38 30.52 16.35
CA THR A 693 17.21 30.09 17.13
C THR A 693 16.81 28.66 16.80
N ALA A 694 16.79 28.30 15.51
CA ALA A 694 16.49 26.94 15.08
C ALA A 694 17.55 25.94 15.57
N LEU A 695 18.83 26.33 15.56
CA LEU A 695 19.94 25.49 16.02
C LEU A 695 19.87 25.22 17.53
N ILE A 696 19.28 26.10 18.35
CA ILE A 696 19.02 25.78 19.77
C ILE A 696 18.09 24.57 19.90
N ARG A 697 17.12 24.42 18.99
CA ARG A 697 16.17 23.30 18.98
C ARG A 697 16.74 22.08 18.26
N PHE A 698 17.58 22.29 17.25
CA PHE A 698 18.22 21.24 16.44
C PHE A 698 19.74 21.38 16.44
N PRO A 699 20.41 21.16 17.59
CA PRO A 699 21.83 21.49 17.79
C PRO A 699 22.79 20.73 16.87
N ASP A 700 22.36 19.58 16.35
CA ASP A 700 23.18 18.70 15.52
C ASP A 700 22.76 18.72 14.04
N ASN A 701 21.93 19.68 13.61
CA ASN A 701 21.46 19.72 12.23
C ASN A 701 22.53 20.29 11.27
N PRO A 702 23.01 19.50 10.28
CA PRO A 702 24.08 19.91 9.39
C PRO A 702 23.69 21.07 8.47
N ASP A 703 22.44 21.10 7.97
CA ASP A 703 21.98 22.13 7.04
C ASP A 703 21.92 23.51 7.68
N LEU A 704 21.47 23.58 8.94
CA LEU A 704 21.49 24.83 9.72
C LEU A 704 22.91 25.34 9.93
N LEU A 705 23.84 24.46 10.33
CA LEU A 705 25.24 24.82 10.53
C LEU A 705 25.88 25.33 9.24
N VAL A 706 25.69 24.60 8.12
CA VAL A 706 26.23 25.00 6.80
C VAL A 706 25.63 26.33 6.33
N ALA A 707 24.34 26.56 6.56
CA ALA A 707 23.71 27.85 6.23
C ALA A 707 24.30 29.00 7.05
N ILE A 708 24.47 28.82 8.36
CA ILE A 708 25.09 29.84 9.22
C ILE A 708 26.53 30.14 8.76
N ILE A 709 27.34 29.10 8.54
CA ILE A 709 28.73 29.25 8.09
C ILE A 709 28.79 30.03 6.77
N THR A 710 27.95 29.65 5.81
CA THR A 710 27.90 30.27 4.48
C THR A 710 27.48 31.73 4.57
N ILE A 711 26.36 32.02 5.25
CA ILE A 711 25.83 33.38 5.36
C ILE A 711 26.80 34.27 6.14
N SER A 712 27.32 33.81 7.29
CA SER A 712 28.31 34.54 8.09
C SER A 712 29.56 34.88 7.27
N ARG A 713 30.07 33.94 6.46
CA ARG A 713 31.21 34.18 5.56
C ARG A 713 30.87 35.25 4.52
N ASP A 714 29.71 35.15 3.88
CA ASP A 714 29.32 36.03 2.78
C ASP A 714 29.10 37.48 3.27
N VAL A 715 28.70 37.68 4.54
CA VAL A 715 28.60 39.01 5.16
C VAL A 715 29.84 39.44 5.95
N GLY A 716 30.94 38.69 5.87
CA GLY A 716 32.23 39.03 6.47
C GLY A 716 32.37 38.78 7.99
N LEU A 717 31.44 38.03 8.59
CA LEU A 717 31.49 37.59 9.99
C LEU A 717 32.37 36.34 10.14
N ASN A 718 33.64 36.42 9.73
CA ASN A 718 34.56 35.28 9.63
C ASN A 718 34.75 34.53 10.97
N ALA A 719 34.77 35.26 12.10
CA ALA A 719 34.91 34.63 13.42
C ALA A 719 33.68 33.79 13.81
N GLN A 720 32.48 34.19 13.37
CA GLN A 720 31.26 33.40 13.57
C GLN A 720 31.27 32.18 12.63
N ALA A 721 31.60 32.39 11.35
CA ALA A 721 31.73 31.32 10.37
C ALA A 721 32.72 30.24 10.84
N LEU A 722 33.90 30.62 11.33
CA LEU A 722 34.90 29.70 11.84
C LEU A 722 34.40 28.90 13.06
N ARG A 723 33.70 29.55 13.99
CA ARG A 723 33.14 28.88 15.18
C ARG A 723 32.14 27.78 14.80
N TYR A 724 31.21 28.07 13.90
CA TYR A 724 30.24 27.09 13.44
C TYR A 724 30.86 26.03 12.53
N ALA A 725 31.91 26.36 11.76
CA ALA A 725 32.67 25.37 11.00
C ALA A 725 33.39 24.37 11.91
N GLN A 726 33.94 24.84 13.05
CA GLN A 726 34.53 23.95 14.07
C GLN A 726 33.47 23.06 14.74
N GLU A 727 32.27 23.57 14.98
CA GLU A 727 31.13 22.78 15.46
C GLU A 727 30.76 21.69 14.45
N TYR A 728 30.51 22.09 13.19
CA TYR A 728 30.16 21.20 12.10
C TYR A 728 31.17 20.08 11.91
N ALA A 729 32.47 20.39 11.93
CA ALA A 729 33.54 19.40 11.81
C ALA A 729 33.65 18.48 13.03
N ARG A 730 33.32 18.95 14.24
CA ARG A 730 33.30 18.11 15.44
C ARG A 730 32.16 17.09 15.39
N GLN A 731 31.01 17.52 14.88
CA GLN A 731 29.84 16.66 14.70
C GLN A 731 30.00 15.71 13.50
N ASN A 732 30.75 16.13 12.47
CA ASN A 732 30.93 15.39 11.21
C ASN A 732 32.42 15.15 10.89
N PRO A 733 33.19 14.43 11.73
CA PRO A 733 34.64 14.29 11.58
C PRO A 733 35.07 13.56 10.29
N GLY A 734 34.16 12.79 9.69
CA GLY A 734 34.36 12.09 8.43
C GLY A 734 34.15 12.94 7.17
N ASP A 735 33.43 14.06 7.27
CA ASP A 735 33.00 14.85 6.11
C ASP A 735 34.20 15.64 5.49
N PRO A 736 34.55 15.38 4.23
CA PRO A 736 35.58 16.15 3.52
C PRO A 736 35.24 17.65 3.41
N ASN A 737 33.97 17.99 3.26
CA ASN A 737 33.51 19.39 3.15
C ASN A 737 33.77 20.16 4.44
N ALA A 738 33.56 19.52 5.60
CA ALA A 738 33.85 20.11 6.91
C ALA A 738 35.33 20.49 7.04
N ARG A 739 36.23 19.62 6.59
CA ARG A 739 37.68 19.87 6.61
C ARG A 739 38.10 20.97 5.65
N GLN A 740 37.53 21.00 4.45
CA GLN A 740 37.79 22.05 3.47
C GLN A 740 37.32 23.43 3.97
N LEU A 741 36.10 23.50 4.52
CA LEU A 741 35.53 24.73 5.09
C LEU A 741 36.40 25.31 6.20
N LEU A 742 36.93 24.47 7.10
CA LEU A 742 37.87 24.90 8.14
C LEU A 742 39.16 25.48 7.56
N GLN A 743 39.79 24.80 6.60
CA GLN A 743 41.02 25.29 5.98
C GLN A 743 40.83 26.65 5.28
N GLU A 744 39.69 26.82 4.61
CA GLU A 744 39.37 28.09 3.92
C GLU A 744 39.12 29.26 4.88
N LEU A 745 38.58 28.98 6.07
CA LEU A 745 38.26 29.99 7.09
C LEU A 745 39.42 30.27 8.05
N GLU A 746 40.33 29.32 8.28
CA GLU A 746 41.55 29.50 9.07
C GLU A 746 42.65 30.25 8.29
N GLY A 747 42.58 30.23 6.96
CA GLY A 747 43.51 30.92 6.06
C GLY A 747 43.17 32.39 5.75
N LYS A 748 42.06 32.92 6.28
CA LYS A 748 41.56 34.29 6.11
C LYS A 748 41.52 35.02 7.45
#